data_AF-A0A378N9P7-F1
#
_entry.id   AF-A0A378N9P7-F1
#
_cell.length_a   1.000
_cell.length_b   1.000
_cell.length_c   1.000
_cell.angle_alpha   90.00
_cell.angle_beta   90.00
_cell.angle_gamma   90.00
#
_symmetry.space_group_name_H-M   'P 1'
#
loop_
_entity.id
_entity.type
_entity.pdbx_description
1 polymer ?
#
loop_
_entity_poly.entity_id
_entity_poly.type
_entity_poly.pdbx_seq_one_letter_code
_entity_poly.pdbx_strand_id
1 'polypeptide(L)'
;MVSSFFGNELLARGYFTRNGKKHEAAAVNFLANPRGHTITNVSGGKKTVTEAAGVLSQTSSFTAEGNQARTLEAKKLGVINIQAGDGNDTLRGDELDNWLAGGAGSDTFFGGDGDDVLLIDGDDLPENIHGGKGDDIVQVVGDKPVSLDLGKAEIEIAHGGRGNDTFVSSGNSSVFVRGGDGNDVIVGSIANDALSGENGDDFISGNAGKDLIRGHRGNDRLFGDDGDDVIFGGSDDDLLYGGQGNDTLLGEGGDDYLDGGEGLDIAEFSGNFADYKITKMGDGILVSDKTQGRDGTDFLRNIEMMNFKDITGYAVPTVNLEWENPTPVEDILYQDSKGQAFDGSRPYIIKPAQLLKNDIDLQGDKIIIYQASNIRGGTIKELPNGDIEFTPAKGFKGIASFEYSIKDSKGTKAIQTAGSGELTGKVYLVPPSLPSDPDVIRQYYLEANNIAPVWNHYTGKKIRIGQFEPSGPFSVAEEVADYRHPELRNKIDKTWLHNYEYKRQEEDKVFSKHATEVAGIMVAERNGEGGVGVAYDATVASYWVGADVSSLDRMKNYDIANHSWGHTQNFKQQISFADKNKTIFDIYKPALTDGRNGLGTVIVNSAGNDRQKGGNTNYSELTNVRYGIAVASAERNRQFETKIASYSNQGASVFSNSLWL
;
A
#
# COMPACT_ATOMS: atom_id res chain seq x y z
N MET A 1 -50.79 -21.08 -26.45
CA MET A 1 -49.49 -21.31 -27.12
C MET A 1 -48.83 -19.95 -27.30
N VAL A 2 -47.86 -19.62 -26.45
CA VAL A 2 -47.05 -18.41 -26.63
C VAL A 2 -46.07 -18.72 -27.76
N SER A 3 -46.24 -18.09 -28.91
CA SER A 3 -45.30 -18.24 -30.03
C SER A 3 -44.07 -17.39 -29.73
N SER A 4 -42.93 -18.03 -29.44
CA SER A 4 -41.66 -17.35 -29.16
C SER A 4 -41.12 -16.65 -30.42
N PHE A 5 -40.69 -15.39 -30.29
CA PHE A 5 -39.94 -14.68 -31.32
C PHE A 5 -38.51 -14.49 -30.82
N PHE A 6 -37.59 -15.35 -31.25
CA PHE A 6 -36.17 -15.34 -30.82
C PHE A 6 -35.97 -15.27 -29.30
N GLY A 7 -36.66 -16.13 -28.55
CA GLY A 7 -36.53 -16.20 -27.08
C GLY A 7 -37.22 -15.08 -26.29
N ASN A 8 -37.84 -14.10 -26.97
CA ASN A 8 -38.63 -13.05 -26.33
C ASN A 8 -40.12 -13.35 -26.34
N GLU A 9 -40.85 -12.74 -25.40
CA GLU A 9 -42.29 -12.84 -25.33
C GLU A 9 -42.93 -11.92 -26.37
N LEU A 10 -43.60 -12.51 -27.37
CA LEU A 10 -44.35 -11.78 -28.38
C LEU A 10 -45.71 -11.38 -27.82
N LEU A 11 -45.90 -10.09 -27.53
CA LEU A 11 -47.13 -9.55 -26.96
C LEU A 11 -48.21 -9.34 -28.03
N ALA A 12 -47.82 -8.86 -29.22
CA ALA A 12 -48.73 -8.69 -30.35
C ALA A 12 -47.98 -8.66 -31.69
N ARG A 13 -48.67 -8.97 -32.79
CA ARG A 13 -48.16 -8.77 -34.16
C ARG A 13 -49.20 -8.11 -35.06
N GLY A 14 -48.74 -7.26 -35.95
CA GLY A 14 -49.54 -6.58 -36.96
C GLY A 14 -48.79 -6.50 -38.28
N TYR A 15 -49.52 -6.27 -39.36
CA TYR A 15 -48.96 -6.14 -40.70
C TYR A 15 -49.35 -4.81 -41.30
N PHE A 16 -48.43 -4.14 -41.97
CA PHE A 16 -48.69 -2.91 -42.71
C PHE A 16 -47.96 -2.91 -44.03
N THR A 17 -48.51 -2.23 -45.03
CA THR A 17 -47.90 -2.15 -46.36
C THR A 17 -47.26 -0.77 -46.54
N ARG A 18 -45.96 -0.75 -46.86
CA ARG A 18 -45.21 0.48 -47.16
C ARG A 18 -44.48 0.28 -48.49
N ASN A 19 -44.68 1.21 -49.43
CA ASN A 19 -44.16 1.15 -50.80
C ASN A 19 -44.54 -0.14 -51.53
N GLY A 20 -45.79 -0.60 -51.39
CA GLY A 20 -46.30 -1.81 -52.04
C GLY A 20 -45.79 -3.14 -51.47
N LYS A 21 -44.91 -3.13 -50.45
CA LYS A 21 -44.44 -4.33 -49.76
C LYS A 21 -45.10 -4.45 -48.38
N LYS A 22 -45.54 -5.66 -48.04
CA LYS A 22 -46.09 -6.00 -46.72
C LYS A 22 -44.94 -6.17 -45.73
N HIS A 23 -45.00 -5.46 -44.62
CA HIS A 23 -44.05 -5.49 -43.50
C HIS A 23 -44.78 -5.94 -42.24
N GLU A 24 -44.05 -6.58 -41.34
CA GLU A 24 -44.55 -7.00 -40.03
C GLU A 24 -44.06 -6.02 -38.96
N ALA A 25 -44.96 -5.66 -38.04
CA ALA A 25 -44.64 -4.96 -36.81
C ALA A 25 -45.00 -5.86 -35.63
N ALA A 26 -44.05 -6.14 -34.75
CA ALA A 26 -44.24 -6.92 -33.54
C ALA A 26 -44.07 -6.04 -32.31
N ALA A 27 -44.99 -6.13 -31.37
CA ALA A 27 -44.83 -5.64 -30.00
C ALA A 27 -44.26 -6.79 -29.18
N VAL A 28 -43.04 -6.61 -28.70
CA VAL A 28 -42.26 -7.66 -28.02
C VAL A 28 -41.93 -7.16 -26.63
N ASN A 29 -42.15 -7.99 -25.62
CA ASN A 29 -41.58 -7.79 -24.30
C ASN A 29 -40.13 -8.29 -24.37
N PHE A 30 -39.17 -7.37 -24.46
CA PHE A 30 -37.76 -7.72 -24.39
C PHE A 30 -37.46 -8.13 -22.96
N LEU A 31 -37.41 -9.43 -22.71
CA LEU A 31 -36.78 -9.95 -21.50
C LEU A 31 -35.30 -9.58 -21.65
N ALA A 32 -34.88 -8.54 -20.94
CA ALA A 32 -33.54 -7.96 -21.04
C ALA A 32 -32.47 -9.06 -21.12
N ASN A 33 -31.51 -8.97 -22.05
CA ASN A 33 -30.30 -9.79 -22.01
C ASN A 33 -29.32 -9.14 -21.00
N PRO A 34 -29.18 -9.68 -19.77
CA PRO A 34 -28.35 -9.14 -18.74
C PRO A 34 -27.17 -10.12 -18.53
N ARG A 35 -26.27 -10.26 -19.51
CA ARG A 35 -25.34 -11.40 -19.62
C ARG A 35 -26.11 -12.73 -19.75
N GLY A 36 -26.24 -13.23 -20.97
CA GLY A 36 -26.90 -14.51 -21.21
C GLY A 36 -26.02 -15.65 -20.72
N HIS A 37 -26.35 -16.23 -19.57
CA HIS A 37 -25.89 -17.56 -19.22
C HIS A 37 -26.86 -18.57 -19.85
N THR A 38 -26.35 -19.41 -20.73
CA THR A 38 -27.08 -20.60 -21.18
C THR A 38 -26.63 -21.75 -20.32
N ILE A 39 -27.51 -22.21 -19.42
CA ILE A 39 -27.29 -23.41 -18.61
C ILE A 39 -28.01 -24.58 -19.29
N THR A 40 -27.25 -25.60 -19.68
CA THR A 40 -27.77 -26.81 -20.30
C THR A 40 -27.46 -27.99 -19.41
N ASN A 41 -28.50 -28.75 -19.03
CA ASN A 41 -28.29 -30.03 -18.36
C ASN A 41 -27.63 -31.00 -19.35
N VAL A 42 -26.51 -31.57 -18.95
CA VAL A 42 -25.75 -32.57 -19.70
C VAL A 42 -25.58 -33.80 -18.81
N SER A 43 -25.12 -34.93 -19.38
CA SER A 43 -24.93 -36.13 -18.57
C SER A 43 -23.92 -35.86 -17.44
N GLY A 44 -24.33 -36.11 -16.19
CA GLY A 44 -23.46 -35.98 -15.02
C GLY A 44 -23.30 -34.55 -14.46
N GLY A 45 -23.95 -33.54 -15.05
CA GLY A 45 -23.82 -32.17 -14.56
C GLY A 45 -24.51 -31.11 -15.42
N LYS A 46 -24.08 -29.86 -15.23
CA LYS A 46 -24.58 -28.69 -15.96
C LYS A 46 -23.46 -28.02 -16.73
N LYS A 47 -23.72 -27.69 -17.99
CA LYS A 47 -22.85 -26.86 -18.81
C LYS A 47 -23.36 -25.43 -18.80
N THR A 48 -22.52 -24.48 -18.44
CA THR A 48 -22.84 -23.06 -18.43
C THR A 48 -22.00 -22.36 -19.50
N VAL A 49 -22.65 -21.64 -20.41
CA VAL A 49 -21.98 -20.80 -21.41
C VAL A 49 -22.38 -19.36 -21.17
N THR A 50 -21.40 -18.48 -21.03
CA THR A 50 -21.63 -17.04 -20.81
C THR A 50 -21.24 -16.27 -22.06
N GLU A 51 -22.22 -15.62 -22.70
CA GLU A 51 -21.99 -14.78 -23.87
C GLU A 51 -22.04 -13.29 -23.48
N ALA A 52 -20.95 -12.57 -23.74
CA ALA A 52 -20.88 -11.12 -23.59
C ALA A 52 -21.02 -10.42 -24.94
N ALA A 53 -21.90 -9.44 -25.05
CA ALA A 53 -21.98 -8.60 -26.25
C ALA A 53 -20.72 -7.74 -26.38
N GLY A 54 -19.95 -7.92 -27.47
CA GLY A 54 -18.80 -7.08 -27.81
C GLY A 54 -17.45 -7.51 -27.24
N VAL A 55 -17.35 -8.69 -26.60
CA VAL A 55 -16.07 -9.31 -26.20
C VAL A 55 -15.87 -10.58 -27.01
N LEU A 56 -14.64 -10.80 -27.52
CA LEU A 56 -14.32 -11.76 -28.57
C LEU A 56 -14.16 -13.23 -28.12
N SER A 57 -14.35 -13.58 -26.84
CA SER A 57 -14.25 -14.97 -26.37
C SER A 57 -15.38 -15.34 -25.41
N GLN A 58 -16.06 -16.46 -25.68
CA GLN A 58 -17.08 -17.04 -24.80
C GLN A 58 -16.39 -17.76 -23.62
N THR A 59 -16.84 -17.54 -22.39
CA THR A 59 -16.41 -18.38 -21.24
C THR A 59 -17.42 -19.48 -21.03
N SER A 60 -16.95 -20.72 -20.86
CA SER A 60 -17.82 -21.87 -20.64
C SER A 60 -17.29 -22.78 -19.54
N SER A 61 -18.18 -23.34 -18.73
CA SER A 61 -17.83 -24.22 -17.63
C SER A 61 -18.73 -25.45 -17.56
N PHE A 62 -18.22 -26.52 -16.95
CA PHE A 62 -19.00 -27.68 -16.54
C PHE A 62 -18.98 -27.80 -15.01
N THR A 63 -20.14 -27.98 -14.40
CA THR A 63 -20.29 -28.27 -12.97
C THR A 63 -20.88 -29.66 -12.79
N ALA A 64 -20.15 -30.56 -12.15
CA ALA A 64 -20.61 -31.91 -11.85
C ALA A 64 -21.72 -31.90 -10.79
N GLU A 65 -22.62 -32.90 -10.83
CA GLU A 65 -23.66 -33.06 -9.82
C GLU A 65 -23.49 -34.39 -9.04
N GLY A 66 -23.40 -34.32 -7.71
CA GLY A 66 -23.37 -35.49 -6.82
C GLY A 66 -22.00 -36.15 -6.68
N ASN A 67 -21.93 -37.17 -5.82
CA ASN A 67 -20.70 -37.62 -5.14
C ASN A 67 -20.00 -38.81 -5.83
N GLN A 68 -20.13 -38.92 -7.14
CA GLN A 68 -19.50 -40.01 -7.91
C GLN A 68 -18.13 -39.57 -8.39
N ALA A 69 -17.15 -40.48 -8.34
CA ALA A 69 -15.87 -40.33 -9.01
C ALA A 69 -16.04 -40.30 -10.55
N ARG A 70 -15.39 -39.35 -11.22
CA ARG A 70 -15.51 -39.07 -12.65
C ARG A 70 -14.16 -38.76 -13.28
N THR A 71 -14.12 -38.82 -14.59
CA THR A 71 -13.05 -38.20 -15.39
C THR A 71 -13.69 -37.12 -16.25
N LEU A 72 -13.29 -35.88 -16.02
CA LEU A 72 -13.82 -34.68 -16.65
C LEU A 72 -12.71 -34.06 -17.49
N GLU A 73 -12.96 -33.88 -18.79
CA GLU A 73 -11.96 -33.34 -19.73
C GLU A 73 -12.56 -32.15 -20.46
N ALA A 74 -11.91 -30.97 -20.37
CA ALA A 74 -12.42 -29.69 -20.86
C ALA A 74 -12.77 -29.78 -22.34
N LYS A 75 -11.84 -30.31 -23.15
CA LYS A 75 -12.00 -30.56 -24.58
C LYS A 75 -13.16 -31.49 -24.94
N LYS A 76 -13.41 -32.54 -24.15
CA LYS A 76 -14.53 -33.49 -24.40
C LYS A 76 -15.88 -32.89 -24.02
N LEU A 77 -15.91 -32.11 -22.95
CA LEU A 77 -17.09 -31.38 -22.48
C LEU A 77 -17.36 -30.14 -23.36
N GLY A 78 -16.37 -29.71 -24.14
CA GLY A 78 -16.38 -28.50 -24.94
C GLY A 78 -16.56 -27.27 -24.05
N VAL A 79 -15.90 -27.26 -22.89
CA VAL A 79 -15.89 -26.17 -21.92
C VAL A 79 -14.45 -25.72 -21.68
N ILE A 80 -14.27 -24.56 -21.06
CA ILE A 80 -12.96 -24.08 -20.62
C ILE A 80 -12.73 -24.52 -19.17
N ASN A 81 -13.69 -24.27 -18.28
CA ASN A 81 -13.52 -24.50 -16.84
C ASN A 81 -14.29 -25.75 -16.37
N ILE A 82 -13.79 -26.40 -15.32
CA ILE A 82 -14.40 -27.57 -14.71
C ILE A 82 -14.53 -27.36 -13.21
N GLN A 83 -15.72 -27.63 -12.68
CA GLN A 83 -15.97 -27.79 -11.25
C GLN A 83 -16.52 -29.19 -11.01
N ALA A 84 -15.76 -29.99 -10.28
CA ALA A 84 -16.08 -31.35 -9.89
C ALA A 84 -16.97 -31.39 -8.62
N GLY A 85 -17.31 -32.60 -8.18
CA GLY A 85 -18.28 -32.85 -7.11
C GLY A 85 -17.62 -33.26 -5.80
N ASP A 86 -18.30 -34.11 -5.02
CA ASP A 86 -17.77 -34.61 -3.73
C ASP A 86 -17.06 -35.98 -3.86
N GLY A 87 -16.75 -36.43 -5.08
CA GLY A 87 -16.14 -37.73 -5.32
C GLY A 87 -14.75 -37.55 -5.90
N ASN A 88 -13.87 -38.52 -5.71
CA ASN A 88 -12.50 -38.53 -6.25
C ASN A 88 -12.51 -38.45 -7.79
N ASP A 89 -12.39 -37.24 -8.31
CA ASP A 89 -12.55 -36.85 -9.69
C ASP A 89 -11.18 -36.63 -10.35
N THR A 90 -11.05 -36.96 -11.63
CA THR A 90 -9.90 -36.60 -12.46
C THR A 90 -10.29 -35.49 -13.41
N LEU A 91 -9.72 -34.31 -13.23
CA LEU A 91 -9.93 -33.12 -14.04
C LEU A 91 -8.75 -32.96 -15.01
N ARG A 92 -9.06 -32.76 -16.30
CA ARG A 92 -8.06 -32.47 -17.34
C ARG A 92 -8.46 -31.22 -18.11
N GLY A 93 -7.62 -30.20 -18.08
CA GLY A 93 -7.70 -29.06 -18.95
C GLY A 93 -7.25 -29.37 -20.37
N ASP A 94 -6.98 -28.33 -21.16
CA ASP A 94 -6.57 -28.43 -22.54
C ASP A 94 -5.37 -27.53 -22.91
N GLU A 95 -5.51 -26.70 -23.92
CA GLU A 95 -4.43 -25.84 -24.47
C GLU A 95 -4.73 -24.35 -24.22
N LEU A 96 -5.74 -24.10 -23.40
CA LEU A 96 -6.27 -22.81 -22.99
C LEU A 96 -6.12 -22.68 -21.49
N ASP A 97 -6.05 -21.45 -21.00
CA ASP A 97 -6.13 -21.12 -19.58
C ASP A 97 -7.44 -21.66 -18.97
N ASN A 98 -7.33 -22.64 -18.06
CA ASN A 98 -8.46 -23.34 -17.46
C ASN A 98 -8.55 -23.09 -15.96
N TRP A 99 -9.79 -23.04 -15.46
CA TRP A 99 -10.09 -23.10 -14.03
C TRP A 99 -10.61 -24.48 -13.66
N LEU A 100 -9.84 -25.22 -12.85
CA LEU A 100 -10.16 -26.59 -12.42
C LEU A 100 -10.38 -26.61 -10.91
N ALA A 101 -11.58 -26.96 -10.46
CA ALA A 101 -11.92 -27.07 -9.04
C ALA A 101 -12.39 -28.48 -8.71
N GLY A 102 -11.66 -29.17 -7.83
CA GLY A 102 -11.93 -30.56 -7.44
C GLY A 102 -13.24 -30.71 -6.66
N GLY A 103 -13.46 -29.84 -5.69
CA GLY A 103 -14.62 -29.95 -4.81
C GLY A 103 -14.20 -30.66 -3.54
N ALA A 104 -14.83 -31.77 -3.21
CA ALA A 104 -14.44 -32.59 -2.06
C ALA A 104 -14.06 -33.99 -2.52
N GLY A 105 -13.27 -34.69 -1.72
CA GLY A 105 -12.69 -35.97 -2.11
C GLY A 105 -11.24 -35.81 -2.49
N SER A 106 -10.60 -36.91 -2.90
CA SER A 106 -9.19 -36.88 -3.32
C SER A 106 -9.14 -36.91 -4.84
N ASP A 107 -8.95 -35.74 -5.44
CA ASP A 107 -9.05 -35.47 -6.86
C ASP A 107 -7.68 -35.55 -7.54
N THR A 108 -7.69 -35.43 -8.86
CA THR A 108 -6.48 -35.43 -9.70
C THR A 108 -6.59 -34.39 -10.80
N PHE A 109 -5.59 -33.54 -10.90
CA PHE A 109 -5.58 -32.37 -11.76
C PHE A 109 -4.49 -32.50 -12.82
N PHE A 110 -4.84 -32.16 -14.06
CA PHE A 110 -3.91 -31.94 -15.16
C PHE A 110 -4.33 -30.64 -15.83
N GLY A 111 -3.61 -29.54 -15.63
CA GLY A 111 -3.88 -28.26 -16.30
C GLY A 111 -3.74 -28.40 -17.81
N GLY A 112 -2.54 -28.71 -18.28
CA GLY A 112 -2.26 -28.94 -19.69
C GLY A 112 -1.26 -27.94 -20.24
N ASP A 113 -1.60 -27.29 -21.36
CA ASP A 113 -0.86 -26.13 -21.85
C ASP A 113 -1.73 -24.88 -21.59
N GLY A 114 -1.12 -23.73 -21.32
CA GLY A 114 -1.84 -22.50 -20.95
C GLY A 114 -1.59 -22.14 -19.49
N ASP A 115 -2.07 -20.98 -19.07
CA ASP A 115 -1.88 -20.53 -17.68
C ASP A 115 -3.11 -20.99 -16.86
N ASP A 116 -2.98 -22.10 -16.14
CA ASP A 116 -4.09 -22.76 -15.46
C ASP A 116 -4.19 -22.40 -13.99
N VAL A 117 -5.40 -22.56 -13.43
CA VAL A 117 -5.63 -22.39 -12.01
C VAL A 117 -6.33 -23.62 -11.43
N LEU A 118 -5.70 -24.24 -10.44
CA LEU A 118 -6.11 -25.45 -9.76
C LEU A 118 -6.58 -25.11 -8.34
N LEU A 119 -7.87 -25.30 -8.07
CA LEU A 119 -8.46 -25.19 -6.75
C LEU A 119 -8.47 -26.57 -6.10
N ILE A 120 -7.58 -26.75 -5.12
CA ILE A 120 -7.30 -28.02 -4.45
C ILE A 120 -7.65 -27.91 -2.96
N ASP A 121 -7.82 -29.02 -2.27
CA ASP A 121 -7.94 -29.06 -0.81
C ASP A 121 -7.01 -30.10 -0.17
N GLY A 122 -7.03 -30.19 1.18
CA GLY A 122 -6.16 -31.11 1.91
C GLY A 122 -6.50 -32.60 1.80
N ASP A 123 -7.55 -32.99 1.08
CA ASP A 123 -7.81 -34.39 0.71
C ASP A 123 -7.13 -34.78 -0.63
N ASP A 124 -6.69 -33.81 -1.42
CA ASP A 124 -5.94 -34.02 -2.65
C ASP A 124 -4.50 -34.45 -2.37
N LEU A 125 -4.04 -35.49 -3.07
CA LEU A 125 -2.68 -35.99 -2.89
C LEU A 125 -1.68 -35.18 -3.73
N PRO A 126 -0.46 -34.92 -3.23
CA PRO A 126 0.51 -34.09 -3.96
C PRO A 126 0.91 -34.66 -5.32
N GLU A 127 0.99 -36.00 -5.43
CA GLU A 127 1.28 -36.68 -6.69
C GLU A 127 0.18 -36.57 -7.74
N ASN A 128 -0.99 -36.04 -7.38
CA ASN A 128 -2.13 -35.89 -8.25
C ASN A 128 -2.27 -34.46 -8.82
N ILE A 129 -1.38 -33.54 -8.45
CA ILE A 129 -1.41 -32.15 -8.88
C ILE A 129 -0.38 -31.94 -9.99
N HIS A 130 -0.86 -31.53 -11.17
CA HIS A 130 -0.02 -31.26 -12.33
C HIS A 130 -0.54 -30.00 -13.05
N GLY A 131 0.20 -28.89 -12.99
CA GLY A 131 -0.10 -27.65 -13.75
C GLY A 131 0.12 -27.89 -15.23
N GLY A 132 1.38 -28.08 -15.63
CA GLY A 132 1.74 -28.44 -16.99
C GLY A 132 2.67 -27.42 -17.61
N LYS A 133 2.33 -26.93 -18.81
CA LYS A 133 3.09 -25.86 -19.46
C LYS A 133 2.33 -24.54 -19.35
N GLY A 134 2.94 -23.57 -18.71
CA GLY A 134 2.41 -22.22 -18.57
C GLY A 134 2.92 -21.64 -17.27
N ASP A 135 2.34 -20.52 -16.86
CA ASP A 135 2.46 -20.06 -15.48
C ASP A 135 1.20 -20.50 -14.72
N ASP A 136 1.32 -21.57 -13.94
CA ASP A 136 0.21 -22.25 -13.30
C ASP A 136 0.04 -21.85 -11.83
N ILE A 137 -1.21 -21.82 -11.38
CA ILE A 137 -1.60 -21.39 -10.03
C ILE A 137 -2.27 -22.52 -9.27
N VAL A 138 -1.82 -22.76 -8.05
CA VAL A 138 -2.55 -23.54 -7.04
C VAL A 138 -3.18 -22.60 -6.01
N GLN A 139 -4.47 -22.81 -5.74
CA GLN A 139 -5.16 -22.20 -4.61
C GLN A 139 -5.73 -23.29 -3.70
N VAL A 140 -5.22 -23.36 -2.48
CA VAL A 140 -5.71 -24.28 -1.45
C VAL A 140 -7.00 -23.72 -0.84
N VAL A 141 -8.02 -24.56 -0.75
CA VAL A 141 -9.28 -24.24 -0.06
C VAL A 141 -9.47 -25.14 1.14
N GLY A 142 -10.10 -24.60 2.19
CA GLY A 142 -10.40 -25.34 3.41
C GLY A 142 -9.48 -24.98 4.58
N ASP A 143 -9.43 -25.87 5.56
CA ASP A 143 -8.70 -25.75 6.83
C ASP A 143 -7.73 -26.91 7.09
N LYS A 144 -7.61 -27.81 6.11
CA LYS A 144 -6.67 -28.94 6.17
C LYS A 144 -5.34 -28.53 5.56
N PRO A 145 -4.22 -29.03 6.09
CA PRO A 145 -2.90 -28.75 5.54
C PRO A 145 -2.70 -29.47 4.19
N VAL A 146 -1.97 -28.81 3.29
CA VAL A 146 -1.48 -29.31 2.00
C VAL A 146 0.04 -29.31 2.02
N SER A 147 0.66 -30.34 1.44
CA SER A 147 2.10 -30.35 1.20
C SER A 147 2.38 -30.54 -0.28
N LEU A 148 3.03 -29.60 -0.95
CA LEU A 148 3.23 -29.64 -2.39
C LEU A 148 4.66 -29.26 -2.76
N ASP A 149 5.25 -30.07 -3.64
CA ASP A 149 6.50 -29.72 -4.32
C ASP A 149 6.16 -29.01 -5.63
N LEU A 150 6.27 -27.68 -5.65
CA LEU A 150 5.83 -26.83 -6.76
C LEU A 150 6.56 -27.17 -8.06
N GLY A 151 7.87 -27.46 -7.98
CA GLY A 151 8.66 -27.84 -9.14
C GLY A 151 8.26 -29.20 -9.74
N LYS A 152 7.83 -30.16 -8.91
CA LYS A 152 7.31 -31.46 -9.40
C LYS A 152 5.88 -31.36 -9.90
N ALA A 153 5.10 -30.49 -9.29
CA ALA A 153 3.72 -30.23 -9.68
C ALA A 153 3.62 -29.32 -10.91
N GLU A 154 4.72 -28.72 -11.35
CA GLU A 154 4.77 -27.77 -12.46
C GLU A 154 3.87 -26.55 -12.13
N ILE A 155 4.11 -25.92 -10.97
CA ILE A 155 3.35 -24.77 -10.45
C ILE A 155 4.29 -23.61 -10.13
N GLU A 156 3.95 -22.41 -10.58
CA GLU A 156 4.72 -21.17 -10.36
C GLU A 156 4.15 -20.32 -9.23
N ILE A 157 2.83 -20.39 -8.99
CA ILE A 157 2.13 -19.59 -8.00
C ILE A 157 1.34 -20.48 -7.04
N ALA A 158 1.57 -20.34 -5.74
CA ALA A 158 0.84 -21.09 -4.72
C ALA A 158 0.25 -20.16 -3.67
N HIS A 159 -1.05 -20.33 -3.39
CA HIS A 159 -1.73 -19.70 -2.26
C HIS A 159 -2.27 -20.79 -1.35
N GLY A 160 -1.77 -20.86 -0.13
CA GLY A 160 -2.26 -21.76 0.90
C GLY A 160 -3.59 -21.30 1.51
N GLY A 161 -4.11 -22.17 2.37
CA GLY A 161 -5.45 -22.10 2.94
C GLY A 161 -5.43 -21.58 4.37
N ARG A 162 -6.21 -22.25 5.24
CA ARG A 162 -6.22 -21.99 6.69
C ARG A 162 -5.50 -23.07 7.52
N GLY A 163 -4.85 -24.01 6.83
CA GLY A 163 -4.12 -25.10 7.45
C GLY A 163 -2.63 -24.85 7.36
N ASN A 164 -1.85 -25.55 8.17
CA ASN A 164 -0.39 -25.48 8.14
C ASN A 164 0.16 -26.15 6.88
N ASP A 165 0.35 -25.36 5.84
CA ASP A 165 0.74 -25.80 4.51
C ASP A 165 2.27 -25.92 4.39
N THR A 166 2.72 -26.73 3.44
CA THR A 166 4.14 -26.95 3.15
C THR A 166 4.37 -26.85 1.66
N PHE A 167 4.96 -25.74 1.22
CA PHE A 167 5.33 -25.51 -0.17
C PHE A 167 6.84 -25.57 -0.33
N VAL A 168 7.33 -26.44 -1.19
CA VAL A 168 8.77 -26.57 -1.50
C VAL A 168 8.94 -26.48 -3.01
N SER A 169 9.82 -25.61 -3.51
CA SER A 169 10.12 -25.58 -4.94
C SER A 169 11.40 -26.34 -5.26
N SER A 170 11.28 -27.55 -5.82
CA SER A 170 12.44 -28.25 -6.42
C SER A 170 12.79 -27.76 -7.83
N GLY A 171 12.08 -26.74 -8.33
CA GLY A 171 12.25 -26.17 -9.66
C GLY A 171 13.40 -25.17 -9.74
N ASN A 172 13.67 -24.68 -10.95
CA ASN A 172 14.68 -23.65 -11.21
C ASN A 172 14.08 -22.30 -11.64
N SER A 173 12.75 -22.19 -11.63
CA SER A 173 12.01 -20.99 -12.00
C SER A 173 11.59 -20.26 -10.73
N SER A 174 11.51 -18.94 -10.82
CA SER A 174 10.95 -18.11 -9.76
C SER A 174 9.54 -18.57 -9.38
N VAL A 175 9.24 -18.57 -8.09
CA VAL A 175 7.92 -18.87 -7.54
C VAL A 175 7.35 -17.68 -6.75
N PHE A 176 6.02 -17.61 -6.72
CA PHE A 176 5.28 -16.73 -5.82
C PHE A 176 4.45 -17.56 -4.85
N VAL A 177 4.75 -17.46 -3.55
CA VAL A 177 4.08 -18.28 -2.54
C VAL A 177 3.49 -17.38 -1.45
N ARG A 178 2.23 -17.67 -1.09
CA ARG A 178 1.58 -17.17 0.12
C ARG A 178 1.15 -18.36 0.98
N GLY A 179 1.60 -18.41 2.23
CA GLY A 179 1.25 -19.45 3.20
C GLY A 179 -0.23 -19.44 3.57
N GLY A 180 -0.73 -18.29 4.03
CA GLY A 180 -2.14 -18.13 4.36
C GLY A 180 -2.34 -18.05 5.88
N ASP A 181 -3.38 -18.70 6.42
CA ASP A 181 -3.44 -18.87 7.88
C ASP A 181 -2.85 -20.23 8.25
N GLY A 182 -2.07 -20.28 9.32
CA GLY A 182 -1.43 -21.51 9.77
C GLY A 182 0.06 -21.29 10.02
N ASN A 183 0.71 -22.27 10.64
CA ASN A 183 2.16 -22.24 10.76
C ASN A 183 2.75 -22.99 9.57
N ASP A 184 3.14 -22.25 8.54
CA ASP A 184 3.48 -22.76 7.23
C ASP A 184 4.99 -23.00 7.07
N VAL A 185 5.33 -23.86 6.12
CA VAL A 185 6.72 -24.13 5.72
C VAL A 185 6.86 -23.82 4.24
N ILE A 186 7.62 -22.78 3.93
CA ILE A 186 7.86 -22.33 2.56
C ILE A 186 9.36 -22.44 2.27
N VAL A 187 9.70 -23.16 1.21
CA VAL A 187 11.07 -23.25 0.69
C VAL A 187 11.05 -22.85 -0.77
N GLY A 188 11.75 -21.76 -1.07
CA GLY A 188 11.98 -21.23 -2.40
C GLY A 188 12.74 -22.18 -3.31
N SER A 189 12.88 -21.73 -4.55
CA SER A 189 13.63 -22.36 -5.63
C SER A 189 15.12 -21.99 -5.53
N ILE A 190 15.82 -22.00 -6.67
CA ILE A 190 17.19 -21.46 -6.80
C ILE A 190 17.21 -20.16 -7.63
N ALA A 191 16.04 -19.59 -7.89
CA ALA A 191 15.83 -18.36 -8.63
C ALA A 191 15.29 -17.29 -7.68
N ASN A 192 15.07 -16.08 -8.21
CA ASN A 192 14.60 -14.97 -7.39
C ASN A 192 13.09 -15.14 -7.08
N ASP A 193 12.76 -15.33 -5.82
CA ASP A 193 11.42 -15.69 -5.37
C ASP A 193 10.73 -14.56 -4.61
N ALA A 194 9.41 -14.69 -4.46
CA ALA A 194 8.61 -13.84 -3.60
C ALA A 194 7.75 -14.71 -2.68
N LEU A 195 8.10 -14.72 -1.40
CA LEU A 195 7.60 -15.65 -0.40
C LEU A 195 6.94 -14.87 0.76
N SER A 196 5.75 -15.30 1.16
CA SER A 196 4.94 -14.65 2.20
C SER A 196 4.36 -15.70 3.14
N GLY A 197 4.61 -15.58 4.44
CA GLY A 197 4.05 -16.45 5.49
C GLY A 197 2.57 -16.16 5.75
N GLU A 198 2.28 -14.88 6.03
CA GLU A 198 0.95 -14.32 6.34
C GLU A 198 0.56 -14.43 7.83
N ASN A 199 -0.33 -15.34 8.26
CA ASN A 199 -0.72 -15.43 9.68
C ASN A 199 -0.26 -16.76 10.29
N GLY A 200 0.64 -16.72 11.26
CA GLY A 200 1.07 -17.88 12.05
C GLY A 200 2.57 -17.83 12.31
N ASP A 201 3.10 -18.78 13.07
CA ASP A 201 4.56 -18.85 13.26
C ASP A 201 5.18 -19.65 12.10
N ASP A 202 5.70 -18.95 11.10
CA ASP A 202 6.11 -19.52 9.82
C ASP A 202 7.60 -19.86 9.75
N PHE A 203 7.94 -20.77 8.83
CA PHE A 203 9.31 -21.05 8.43
C PHE A 203 9.46 -20.77 6.93
N ILE A 204 10.32 -19.82 6.56
CA ILE A 204 10.56 -19.45 5.17
C ILE A 204 12.06 -19.47 4.88
N SER A 205 12.46 -20.15 3.80
CA SER A 205 13.82 -20.18 3.26
C SER A 205 13.82 -19.82 1.78
N GLY A 206 14.56 -18.79 1.39
CA GLY A 206 14.73 -18.33 0.00
C GLY A 206 15.62 -19.25 -0.83
N ASN A 207 16.57 -19.94 -0.17
CA ASN A 207 17.55 -20.85 -0.75
C ASN A 207 18.60 -20.15 -1.62
N ALA A 208 18.43 -20.02 -2.93
CA ALA A 208 19.39 -19.27 -3.73
C ALA A 208 18.63 -18.31 -4.63
N GLY A 209 19.12 -17.08 -4.79
CA GLY A 209 18.32 -16.12 -5.54
C GLY A 209 18.61 -14.68 -5.15
N LYS A 210 17.57 -13.88 -5.25
CA LYS A 210 17.49 -12.52 -4.73
C LYS A 210 16.05 -12.37 -4.32
N ASP A 211 15.80 -12.79 -3.11
CA ASP A 211 14.48 -13.17 -2.67
C ASP A 211 13.82 -12.05 -1.90
N LEU A 212 12.51 -11.97 -2.05
CA LEU A 212 11.66 -11.11 -1.24
C LEU A 212 10.90 -11.99 -0.26
N ILE A 213 11.22 -11.89 1.02
CA ILE A 213 10.65 -12.71 2.08
C ILE A 213 9.86 -11.82 3.05
N ARG A 214 8.64 -12.22 3.38
CA ARG A 214 7.79 -11.54 4.38
C ARG A 214 7.20 -12.57 5.36
N GLY A 215 7.47 -12.39 6.66
CA GLY A 215 6.86 -13.20 7.72
C GLY A 215 5.39 -12.83 7.94
N HIS A 216 5.15 -11.54 8.17
CA HIS A 216 3.85 -10.91 8.48
C HIS A 216 3.44 -10.98 9.95
N ARG A 217 2.59 -11.90 10.41
CA ARG A 217 2.17 -11.97 11.82
C ARG A 217 2.56 -13.31 12.39
N GLY A 218 3.28 -13.28 13.51
CA GLY A 218 3.69 -14.48 14.23
C GLY A 218 5.17 -14.39 14.55
N ASN A 219 5.71 -15.39 15.24
CA ASN A 219 7.14 -15.44 15.54
C ASN A 219 7.84 -16.27 14.47
N ASP A 220 8.23 -15.60 13.40
CA ASP A 220 8.66 -16.22 12.16
C ASP A 220 10.15 -16.57 12.17
N ARG A 221 10.52 -17.53 11.32
CA ARG A 221 11.92 -17.87 11.04
C ARG A 221 12.18 -17.72 9.55
N LEU A 222 12.92 -16.67 9.21
CA LEU A 222 13.12 -16.22 7.85
C LEU A 222 14.60 -16.32 7.48
N PHE A 223 14.90 -17.03 6.39
CA PHE A 223 16.25 -17.25 5.87
C PHE A 223 16.31 -16.78 4.41
N GLY A 224 17.16 -15.81 4.09
CA GLY A 224 17.48 -15.41 2.71
C GLY A 224 18.31 -16.48 2.00
N ASP A 225 19.31 -17.00 2.72
CA ASP A 225 20.29 -17.99 2.25
C ASP A 225 21.29 -17.39 1.24
N ASP A 226 21.42 -17.88 0.01
CA ASP A 226 22.42 -17.39 -0.95
C ASP A 226 21.79 -16.33 -1.87
N GLY A 227 22.11 -15.05 -1.72
CA GLY A 227 21.49 -14.01 -2.54
C GLY A 227 21.71 -12.60 -2.03
N ASP A 228 21.31 -11.59 -2.80
CA ASP A 228 21.11 -10.25 -2.22
C ASP A 228 19.61 -10.15 -1.90
N ASP A 229 19.23 -10.43 -0.67
CA ASP A 229 17.85 -10.67 -0.27
C ASP A 229 17.22 -9.47 0.47
N VAL A 230 15.90 -9.43 0.48
CA VAL A 230 15.13 -8.46 1.25
C VAL A 230 14.14 -9.20 2.14
N ILE A 231 14.32 -9.08 3.46
CA ILE A 231 13.59 -9.84 4.46
C ILE A 231 12.83 -8.87 5.37
N PHE A 232 11.52 -9.08 5.49
CA PHE A 232 10.62 -8.37 6.42
C PHE A 232 10.10 -9.38 7.45
N GLY A 233 10.39 -9.16 8.74
CA GLY A 233 9.87 -9.95 9.86
C GLY A 233 8.36 -9.78 9.94
N GLY A 234 7.94 -8.59 10.40
CA GLY A 234 6.54 -8.21 10.40
C GLY A 234 6.10 -7.74 11.78
N SER A 235 5.19 -8.46 12.41
CA SER A 235 4.73 -8.20 13.76
C SER A 235 5.03 -9.41 14.63
N ASP A 236 5.34 -9.15 15.90
CA ASP A 236 5.78 -10.13 16.90
C ASP A 236 7.28 -10.48 16.76
N ASP A 237 7.82 -11.38 17.58
CA ASP A 237 9.26 -11.53 17.78
C ASP A 237 9.88 -12.49 16.74
N ASP A 238 10.60 -11.96 15.77
CA ASP A 238 11.07 -12.71 14.60
C ASP A 238 12.56 -13.07 14.63
N LEU A 239 12.92 -14.12 13.87
CA LEU A 239 14.31 -14.51 13.60
C LEU A 239 14.62 -14.34 12.11
N LEU A 240 15.46 -13.36 11.77
CA LEU A 240 15.87 -13.05 10.40
C LEU A 240 17.35 -13.39 10.19
N TYR A 241 17.63 -14.17 9.17
CA TYR A 241 18.97 -14.54 8.72
C TYR A 241 19.13 -14.17 7.24
N GLY A 242 20.02 -13.23 6.93
CA GLY A 242 20.35 -12.84 5.55
C GLY A 242 21.03 -13.99 4.82
N GLY A 243 22.27 -14.29 5.17
CA GLY A 243 23.01 -15.43 4.64
C GLY A 243 24.25 -14.99 3.89
N GLN A 244 24.42 -15.42 2.64
CA GLN A 244 25.51 -14.99 1.76
C GLN A 244 25.02 -13.94 0.78
N GLY A 245 25.60 -12.75 0.79
CA GLY A 245 25.32 -11.68 -0.16
C GLY A 245 25.06 -10.37 0.56
N ASN A 246 24.53 -9.36 -0.11
CA ASN A 246 24.28 -8.06 0.53
C ASN A 246 22.78 -7.93 0.81
N ASP A 247 22.42 -8.19 2.06
CA ASP A 247 21.02 -8.34 2.45
C ASP A 247 20.45 -7.07 3.08
N THR A 248 19.13 -6.92 2.95
CA THR A 248 18.37 -5.88 3.64
C THR A 248 17.34 -6.52 4.56
N LEU A 249 17.51 -6.31 5.87
CA LEU A 249 16.69 -6.91 6.92
C LEU A 249 15.86 -5.82 7.62
N LEU A 250 14.56 -6.08 7.76
CA LEU A 250 13.63 -5.25 8.52
C LEU A 250 12.92 -6.15 9.52
N GLY A 251 13.21 -6.02 10.82
CA GLY A 251 12.43 -6.70 11.85
C GLY A 251 10.96 -6.24 11.86
N GLU A 252 10.76 -4.95 11.57
CA GLU A 252 9.49 -4.27 11.77
C GLU A 252 9.11 -4.31 13.25
N GLY A 253 7.94 -4.76 13.65
CA GLY A 253 7.48 -4.62 15.03
C GLY A 253 7.61 -5.87 15.88
N GLY A 254 8.62 -5.93 16.73
CA GLY A 254 8.84 -7.05 17.65
C GLY A 254 10.07 -6.79 18.49
N ASP A 255 10.46 -7.74 19.35
CA ASP A 255 11.84 -7.82 19.83
C ASP A 255 12.60 -8.84 18.96
N ASP A 256 13.23 -8.39 17.88
CA ASP A 256 13.71 -9.27 16.82
C ASP A 256 15.18 -9.68 16.95
N TYR A 257 15.56 -10.76 16.28
CA TYR A 257 16.96 -11.15 16.05
C TYR A 257 17.30 -11.06 14.56
N LEU A 258 18.25 -10.19 14.21
CA LEU A 258 18.71 -9.97 12.85
C LEU A 258 20.19 -10.37 12.70
N ASP A 259 20.48 -11.26 11.78
CA ASP A 259 21.83 -11.69 11.43
C ASP A 259 22.07 -11.55 9.92
N GLY A 260 22.88 -10.58 9.50
CA GLY A 260 23.13 -10.32 8.08
C GLY A 260 23.91 -11.44 7.42
N GLY A 261 24.98 -11.91 8.05
CA GLY A 261 25.79 -13.03 7.57
C GLY A 261 27.06 -12.59 6.87
N GLU A 262 27.30 -13.10 5.66
CA GLU A 262 28.45 -12.75 4.83
C GLU A 262 28.08 -11.71 3.77
N GLY A 263 28.55 -10.48 3.93
CA GLY A 263 28.48 -9.48 2.86
C GLY A 263 28.48 -8.06 3.38
N LEU A 264 27.69 -7.19 2.75
CA LEU A 264 27.44 -5.83 3.21
C LEU A 264 25.97 -5.68 3.53
N ASP A 265 25.62 -5.94 4.78
CA ASP A 265 24.23 -6.08 5.19
C ASP A 265 23.69 -4.81 5.81
N ILE A 266 22.40 -4.57 5.59
CA ILE A 266 21.67 -3.39 6.03
C ILE A 266 20.51 -3.82 6.92
N ALA A 267 20.43 -3.27 8.14
CA ALA A 267 19.20 -3.29 8.92
C ALA A 267 18.44 -1.96 8.73
N GLU A 268 17.15 -1.99 8.41
CA GLU A 268 16.33 -0.77 8.32
C GLU A 268 15.35 -0.64 9.48
N PHE A 269 15.27 0.57 10.01
CA PHE A 269 14.38 0.94 11.11
C PHE A 269 13.44 2.07 10.68
N SER A 270 12.18 2.01 11.09
CA SER A 270 11.14 2.91 10.58
C SER A 270 11.15 4.32 11.19
N GLY A 271 11.91 4.53 12.25
CA GLY A 271 12.03 5.77 13.03
C GLY A 271 13.24 6.62 12.76
N ASN A 272 13.28 7.80 13.38
CA ASN A 272 14.48 8.64 13.34
C ASN A 272 15.54 8.06 14.28
N PHE A 273 16.83 8.24 13.97
CA PHE A 273 17.94 7.74 14.78
C PHE A 273 17.84 8.14 16.26
N ALA A 274 17.36 9.36 16.53
CA ALA A 274 17.15 9.88 17.89
C ALA A 274 16.16 9.08 18.73
N ASP A 275 15.26 8.31 18.11
CA ASP A 275 14.24 7.50 18.78
C ASP A 275 14.84 6.22 19.38
N TYR A 276 16.03 5.81 18.91
CA TYR A 276 16.65 4.56 19.33
C TYR A 276 17.72 4.75 20.39
N LYS A 277 17.90 3.71 21.20
CA LYS A 277 19.04 3.53 22.08
C LYS A 277 19.85 2.35 21.56
N ILE A 278 21.05 2.64 21.07
CA ILE A 278 21.97 1.63 20.55
C ILE A 278 22.97 1.26 21.64
N THR A 279 23.06 -0.02 21.95
CA THR A 279 23.96 -0.55 22.99
C THR A 279 24.74 -1.74 22.46
N LYS A 280 26.07 -1.69 22.50
CA LYS A 280 26.89 -2.87 22.17
C LYS A 280 26.68 -3.96 23.22
N MET A 281 26.38 -5.19 22.78
CA MET A 281 26.10 -6.32 23.66
C MET A 281 26.80 -7.59 23.14
N GLY A 282 27.88 -8.00 23.81
CA GLY A 282 28.66 -9.15 23.37
C GLY A 282 29.33 -8.92 22.01
N ASP A 283 29.08 -9.81 21.06
CA ASP A 283 29.50 -9.75 19.66
C ASP A 283 28.49 -9.05 18.74
N GLY A 284 27.33 -8.63 19.27
CA GLY A 284 26.29 -7.90 18.54
C GLY A 284 25.92 -6.54 19.16
N ILE A 285 24.78 -6.02 18.74
CA ILE A 285 24.24 -4.72 19.12
C ILE A 285 22.77 -4.87 19.46
N LEU A 286 22.34 -4.20 20.52
CA LEU A 286 20.95 -4.04 20.87
C LEU A 286 20.47 -2.66 20.43
N VAL A 287 19.47 -2.60 19.56
CA VAL A 287 18.83 -1.36 19.07
C VAL A 287 17.42 -1.31 19.67
N SER A 288 17.22 -0.43 20.66
CA SER A 288 15.95 -0.35 21.38
C SER A 288 15.20 0.93 21.03
N ASP A 289 14.02 0.79 20.44
CA ASP A 289 13.10 1.88 20.16
C ASP A 289 12.47 2.43 21.44
N LYS A 290 12.50 3.75 21.61
CA LYS A 290 11.83 4.44 22.74
C LYS A 290 10.34 4.63 22.48
N THR A 291 9.87 4.41 21.25
CA THR A 291 8.49 4.56 20.83
C THR A 291 7.79 3.20 20.86
N GLN A 292 6.70 3.10 21.62
CA GLN A 292 5.99 1.83 21.79
C GLN A 292 5.26 1.42 20.50
N GLY A 293 5.38 0.14 20.12
CA GLY A 293 4.61 -0.48 19.03
C GLY A 293 5.08 -0.10 17.63
N ARG A 294 6.35 0.33 17.49
CA ARG A 294 7.00 0.56 16.20
C ARG A 294 8.03 -0.52 15.91
N ASP A 295 9.31 -0.37 16.29
CA ASP A 295 10.34 -1.40 16.01
C ASP A 295 10.87 -2.15 17.25
N GLY A 296 10.20 -2.04 18.40
CA GLY A 296 10.58 -2.77 19.63
C GLY A 296 12.07 -2.73 20.00
N THR A 297 12.66 -3.88 20.37
CA THR A 297 14.06 -4.00 20.79
C THR A 297 14.78 -5.13 20.09
N ASP A 298 15.59 -4.77 19.09
CA ASP A 298 16.21 -5.73 18.20
C ASP A 298 17.66 -6.02 18.55
N PHE A 299 18.06 -7.28 18.40
CA PHE A 299 19.44 -7.71 18.50
C PHE A 299 20.02 -7.97 17.10
N LEU A 300 21.06 -7.23 16.76
CA LEU A 300 21.73 -7.27 15.46
C LEU A 300 23.10 -7.93 15.57
N ARG A 301 23.41 -8.78 14.60
CA ARG A 301 24.72 -9.41 14.40
C ARG A 301 25.09 -9.39 12.91
N ASN A 302 26.38 -9.27 12.61
CA ASN A 302 26.88 -9.29 11.22
C ASN A 302 26.10 -8.32 10.31
N ILE A 303 25.81 -7.12 10.82
CA ILE A 303 25.20 -6.02 10.06
C ILE A 303 26.29 -4.96 9.91
N GLU A 304 26.53 -4.49 8.68
CA GLU A 304 27.51 -3.45 8.39
C GLU A 304 26.89 -2.06 8.44
N MET A 305 25.60 -1.93 8.16
CA MET A 305 24.92 -0.64 8.04
C MET A 305 23.52 -0.66 8.66
N MET A 306 23.13 0.46 9.25
CA MET A 306 21.76 0.72 9.70
C MET A 306 21.19 1.91 8.94
N ASN A 307 19.94 1.78 8.54
CA ASN A 307 19.14 2.86 7.98
C ASN A 307 18.06 3.26 9.00
N PHE A 308 17.92 4.57 9.16
CA PHE A 308 16.87 5.22 9.94
C PHE A 308 16.15 6.22 9.03
N LYS A 309 14.95 6.65 9.42
CA LYS A 309 14.12 7.61 8.65
C LYS A 309 14.85 8.91 8.29
N ASP A 310 15.76 9.38 9.14
CA ASP A 310 16.52 10.63 8.95
C ASP A 310 18.01 10.43 8.65
N ILE A 311 18.54 9.21 8.79
CA ILE A 311 19.96 8.88 8.56
C ILE A 311 20.07 7.57 7.78
N THR A 312 20.67 7.61 6.60
CA THR A 312 20.94 6.42 5.77
C THR A 312 22.41 6.06 5.78
N GLY A 313 22.74 4.76 5.85
CA GLY A 313 24.11 4.25 5.80
C GLY A 313 24.91 4.53 7.07
N TYR A 314 24.26 4.48 8.23
CA TYR A 314 24.95 4.52 9.51
C TYR A 314 25.78 3.26 9.66
N ALA A 315 27.10 3.33 9.49
CA ALA A 315 27.92 2.14 9.64
C ALA A 315 27.89 1.63 11.06
N VAL A 316 27.66 0.33 11.16
CA VAL A 316 27.87 -0.47 12.34
C VAL A 316 29.34 -0.89 12.35
N PRO A 317 30.14 -0.43 13.32
CA PRO A 317 31.52 -0.86 13.42
C PRO A 317 31.55 -2.34 13.81
N THR A 318 31.95 -3.18 12.85
CA THR A 318 32.24 -4.59 13.08
C THR A 318 33.39 -4.72 14.08
N VAL A 319 33.47 -5.90 14.71
CA VAL A 319 34.48 -6.28 15.71
C VAL A 319 35.89 -6.04 15.16
N ASN A 320 36.44 -4.83 15.35
CA ASN A 320 37.86 -4.40 15.35
C ASN A 320 38.07 -2.90 15.04
N LEU A 321 37.01 -2.15 14.72
CA LEU A 321 37.09 -0.68 14.65
C LEU A 321 36.51 -0.09 15.94
N GLU A 322 37.28 0.78 16.60
CA GLU A 322 36.70 1.65 17.63
C GLU A 322 35.63 2.52 16.96
N TRP A 323 34.47 2.67 17.62
CA TRP A 323 33.28 3.35 17.09
C TRP A 323 33.48 4.89 16.96
N GLU A 324 34.59 5.39 16.43
CA GLU A 324 35.01 6.82 16.48
C GLU A 324 34.19 7.80 15.62
N ASN A 325 33.03 7.41 15.08
CA ASN A 325 32.26 8.28 14.18
C ASN A 325 31.22 9.10 14.98
N PRO A 326 31.47 10.39 15.29
CA PRO A 326 30.42 11.24 15.87
C PRO A 326 29.30 11.38 14.84
N THR A 327 28.05 11.28 15.29
CA THR A 327 26.90 11.24 14.38
C THR A 327 25.96 12.40 14.68
N PRO A 328 25.81 13.34 13.73
CA PRO A 328 24.92 14.46 13.91
C PRO A 328 23.48 14.02 13.66
N VAL A 329 22.55 14.60 14.40
CA VAL A 329 21.14 14.21 14.43
C VAL A 329 20.27 15.44 14.15
N GLU A 330 19.14 15.25 13.49
CA GLU A 330 18.24 16.35 13.16
C GLU A 330 17.72 17.07 14.41
N ASP A 331 17.75 18.40 14.39
CA ASP A 331 17.31 19.26 15.49
C ASP A 331 16.05 20.04 15.14
N ILE A 332 15.13 20.14 16.11
CA ILE A 332 13.98 21.02 16.03
C ILE A 332 14.03 22.00 17.20
N LEU A 333 14.26 23.27 16.90
CA LEU A 333 14.25 24.34 17.90
C LEU A 333 13.01 25.20 17.73
N TYR A 334 12.36 25.50 18.86
CA TYR A 334 11.24 26.46 18.95
C TYR A 334 11.66 27.81 19.55
N GLN A 335 12.80 27.84 20.23
CA GLN A 335 13.32 29.00 20.94
C GLN A 335 14.85 29.11 20.84
N ASP A 336 15.35 30.33 20.93
CA ASP A 336 16.78 30.61 21.02
C ASP A 336 17.36 30.29 22.41
N SER A 337 18.67 30.46 22.57
CA SER A 337 19.37 30.20 23.83
C SER A 337 18.94 31.06 25.03
N LYS A 338 18.11 32.08 24.81
CA LYS A 338 17.51 32.95 25.84
C LYS A 338 16.02 32.65 26.08
N GLY A 339 15.49 31.59 25.48
CA GLY A 339 14.08 31.18 25.60
C GLY A 339 13.13 32.02 24.76
N GLN A 340 13.63 32.77 23.77
CA GLN A 340 12.79 33.62 22.93
C GLN A 340 12.41 32.91 21.63
N ALA A 341 11.14 33.03 21.22
CA ALA A 341 10.63 32.37 20.02
C ALA A 341 11.22 32.91 18.70
N PHE A 342 11.21 32.06 17.66
CA PHE A 342 11.66 32.38 16.31
C PHE A 342 10.59 33.12 15.48
N ASP A 343 10.20 34.32 15.89
CA ASP A 343 9.12 35.13 15.27
C ASP A 343 9.52 35.93 14.00
N GLY A 344 10.78 35.83 13.59
CA GLY A 344 11.41 36.56 12.51
C GLY A 344 11.79 38.01 12.81
N SER A 345 11.67 38.50 14.05
CA SER A 345 11.77 39.95 14.35
C SER A 345 13.19 40.47 14.59
N ARG A 346 14.16 39.59 14.81
CA ARG A 346 15.53 39.93 15.27
C ARG A 346 16.51 38.76 15.00
N PRO A 347 17.83 38.98 15.16
CA PRO A 347 18.80 37.89 15.24
C PRO A 347 18.62 37.01 16.48
N TYR A 348 18.86 35.71 16.34
CA TYR A 348 18.79 34.71 17.40
C TYR A 348 20.16 34.12 17.70
N ILE A 349 20.41 33.79 18.96
CA ILE A 349 21.63 33.10 19.36
C ILE A 349 21.30 31.64 19.64
N ILE A 350 21.92 30.73 18.89
CA ILE A 350 21.82 29.28 19.04
C ILE A 350 23.15 28.81 19.61
N LYS A 351 23.09 28.17 20.78
CA LYS A 351 24.29 27.61 21.42
C LYS A 351 24.58 26.22 20.86
N PRO A 352 25.86 25.81 20.74
CA PRO A 352 26.21 24.45 20.37
C PRO A 352 25.53 23.40 21.25
N ALA A 353 25.41 23.66 22.55
CA ALA A 353 24.73 22.76 23.49
C ALA A 353 23.22 22.55 23.23
N GLN A 354 22.57 23.41 22.42
CA GLN A 354 21.20 23.16 21.99
C GLN A 354 21.12 22.12 20.87
N LEU A 355 22.13 22.07 19.99
CA LEU A 355 22.21 21.21 18.83
C LEU A 355 22.86 19.87 19.18
N LEU A 356 23.96 19.91 19.92
CA LEU A 356 24.73 18.72 20.33
C LEU A 356 24.04 17.84 21.39
N LYS A 357 22.74 18.05 21.68
CA LYS A 357 22.05 17.38 22.78
C LYS A 357 21.63 15.96 22.41
N ASN A 358 21.20 15.77 21.16
CA ASN A 358 20.79 14.49 20.58
C ASN A 358 21.86 13.90 19.65
N ASP A 359 22.87 14.68 19.27
CA ASP A 359 24.07 14.17 18.59
C ASP A 359 24.76 13.08 19.41
N ILE A 360 25.19 12.03 18.73
CA ILE A 360 25.68 10.81 19.38
C ILE A 360 27.16 10.62 19.12
N ASP A 361 27.88 10.34 20.19
CA ASP A 361 29.23 9.78 20.17
C ASP A 361 29.24 8.61 21.15
N LEU A 362 29.46 7.40 20.65
CA LEU A 362 29.29 6.19 21.44
C LEU A 362 30.45 5.92 22.40
N GLN A 363 31.57 6.66 22.28
CA GLN A 363 32.64 6.66 23.28
C GLN A 363 32.37 7.70 24.37
N GLY A 364 31.39 8.59 24.14
CA GLY A 364 31.15 9.75 24.98
C GLY A 364 32.22 10.83 24.80
N ASP A 365 32.96 10.82 23.69
CA ASP A 365 33.90 11.88 23.36
C ASP A 365 33.13 13.19 23.15
N LYS A 366 33.79 14.30 23.50
CA LYS A 366 33.14 15.61 23.39
C LYS A 366 32.99 16.00 21.92
N ILE A 367 31.75 16.17 21.48
CA ILE A 367 31.41 16.65 20.14
C ILE A 367 31.55 18.17 20.04
N ILE A 368 32.01 18.66 18.88
CA ILE A 368 32.19 20.08 18.57
C ILE A 368 31.64 20.37 17.17
N ILE A 369 30.77 21.38 17.06
CA ILE A 369 30.38 21.96 15.76
C ILE A 369 31.53 22.81 15.25
N TYR A 370 31.95 22.58 14.00
CA TYR A 370 33.08 23.32 13.42
C TYR A 370 32.74 24.05 12.12
N GLN A 371 31.56 23.80 11.55
CA GLN A 371 31.07 24.50 10.36
C GLN A 371 29.54 24.48 10.34
N ALA A 372 28.93 25.58 9.88
CA ALA A 372 27.53 25.62 9.47
C ALA A 372 27.37 26.01 7.99
N SER A 373 26.36 25.46 7.32
CA SER A 373 26.17 25.52 5.88
C SER A 373 24.68 25.46 5.49
N ASN A 374 24.37 25.45 4.18
CA ASN A 374 23.03 25.19 3.63
C ASN A 374 21.88 26.00 4.29
N ILE A 375 22.12 27.30 4.46
CA ILE A 375 21.23 28.20 5.18
C ILE A 375 19.98 28.54 4.36
N ARG A 376 18.82 28.45 5.02
CA ARG A 376 17.52 28.86 4.50
C ARG A 376 16.87 29.88 5.42
N GLY A 377 16.24 30.90 4.83
CA GLY A 377 15.41 31.86 5.55
C GLY A 377 16.17 32.97 6.28
N GLY A 378 17.48 33.07 6.10
CA GLY A 378 18.32 34.07 6.76
C GLY A 378 19.80 33.94 6.43
N THR A 379 20.62 34.47 7.32
CA THR A 379 22.09 34.38 7.27
C THR A 379 22.61 33.97 8.63
N ILE A 380 23.70 33.21 8.67
CA ILE A 380 24.39 32.83 9.92
C ILE A 380 25.67 33.64 10.09
N LYS A 381 26.07 33.82 11.35
CA LYS A 381 27.39 34.32 11.74
C LYS A 381 27.89 33.52 12.94
N GLU A 382 29.02 32.86 12.78
CA GLU A 382 29.71 32.20 13.90
C GLU A 382 30.37 33.26 14.79
N LEU A 383 30.13 33.15 16.10
CA LEU A 383 30.69 34.05 17.11
C LEU A 383 31.98 33.47 17.71
N PRO A 384 32.91 34.29 18.24
CA PRO A 384 34.19 33.81 18.76
C PRO A 384 34.10 32.79 19.91
N ASN A 385 32.95 32.70 20.58
CA ASN A 385 32.67 31.75 21.65
C ASN A 385 32.05 30.42 21.14
N GLY A 386 31.90 30.25 19.83
CA GLY A 386 31.29 29.08 19.20
C GLY A 386 29.76 29.16 19.05
N ASP A 387 29.12 30.23 19.55
CA ASP A 387 27.68 30.42 19.35
C ASP A 387 27.38 30.79 17.88
N ILE A 388 26.20 30.38 17.40
CA ILE A 388 25.72 30.70 16.06
C ILE A 388 24.67 31.80 16.17
N GLU A 389 24.92 32.95 15.55
CA GLU A 389 23.92 34.01 15.37
C GLU A 389 23.17 33.80 14.05
N PHE A 390 21.88 33.47 14.11
CA PHE A 390 21.01 33.40 12.93
C PHE A 390 20.24 34.72 12.78
N THR A 391 20.41 35.41 11.66
CA THR A 391 19.66 36.62 11.30
C THR A 391 18.61 36.30 10.23
N PRO A 392 17.31 36.37 10.53
CA PRO A 392 16.24 36.11 9.56
C PRO A 392 16.28 37.08 8.38
N ALA A 393 16.00 36.57 7.19
CA ALA A 393 15.80 37.42 6.02
C ALA A 393 14.52 38.25 6.20
N LYS A 394 14.60 39.53 5.84
CA LYS A 394 13.47 40.46 6.00
C LYS A 394 12.24 39.95 5.26
N GLY A 395 11.16 39.71 6.00
CA GLY A 395 9.88 39.25 5.45
C GLY A 395 9.79 37.75 5.17
N PHE A 396 10.80 36.95 5.53
CA PHE A 396 10.72 35.50 5.43
C PHE A 396 9.59 34.94 6.30
N LYS A 397 8.82 34.01 5.74
CA LYS A 397 7.70 33.30 6.38
C LYS A 397 7.89 31.82 6.09
N GLY A 398 7.99 31.01 7.13
CA GLY A 398 8.25 29.58 7.00
C GLY A 398 9.24 29.09 8.04
N ILE A 399 9.71 27.85 7.84
CA ILE A 399 10.69 27.22 8.73
C ILE A 399 12.09 27.56 8.21
N ALA A 400 12.84 28.34 9.00
CA ALA A 400 14.24 28.59 8.69
C ALA A 400 15.06 27.36 9.06
N SER A 401 16.18 27.14 8.37
CA SER A 401 17.04 25.98 8.66
C SER A 401 18.49 26.26 8.28
N PHE A 402 19.41 25.48 8.84
CA PHE A 402 20.78 25.36 8.35
C PHE A 402 21.32 23.97 8.70
N GLU A 403 22.41 23.59 8.06
CA GLU A 403 23.14 22.37 8.36
C GLU A 403 24.39 22.68 9.17
N TYR A 404 24.87 21.74 9.97
CA TYR A 404 26.08 21.85 10.77
C TYR A 404 26.90 20.56 10.70
N SER A 405 28.22 20.73 10.67
CA SER A 405 29.18 19.63 10.68
C SER A 405 29.79 19.48 12.06
N ILE A 406 29.92 18.25 12.52
CA ILE A 406 30.49 17.91 13.81
C ILE A 406 31.80 17.13 13.68
N LYS A 407 32.61 17.22 14.72
CA LYS A 407 33.77 16.36 14.95
C LYS A 407 33.91 16.06 16.43
N ASP A 408 34.55 14.95 16.74
CA ASP A 408 34.89 14.59 18.12
C ASP A 408 36.09 15.42 18.62
N SER A 409 36.48 15.16 19.87
CA SER A 409 37.61 15.84 20.50
C SER A 409 38.98 15.42 19.96
N LYS A 410 39.06 14.29 19.25
CA LYS A 410 40.26 13.77 18.58
C LYS A 410 40.42 14.33 17.16
N GLY A 411 39.38 14.97 16.63
CA GLY A 411 39.32 15.56 15.31
C GLY A 411 38.68 14.67 14.25
N THR A 412 38.14 13.52 14.63
CA THR A 412 37.38 12.63 13.74
C THR A 412 36.07 13.30 13.37
N LYS A 413 35.81 13.40 12.07
CA LYS A 413 34.61 14.03 11.52
C LYS A 413 33.51 12.99 11.34
N ALA A 414 32.27 13.45 11.38
CA ALA A 414 31.12 12.65 10.99
C ALA A 414 31.18 12.31 9.49
N ILE A 415 31.42 11.06 9.11
CA ILE A 415 31.52 10.66 7.69
C ILE A 415 30.48 9.60 7.32
N GLN A 416 29.99 9.68 6.08
CA GLN A 416 29.29 8.56 5.44
C GLN A 416 30.31 7.46 5.18
N THR A 417 30.00 6.22 5.56
CA THR A 417 31.05 5.19 5.57
C THR A 417 31.21 4.49 4.22
N ALA A 418 30.26 4.70 3.28
CA ALA A 418 30.32 4.24 1.89
C ALA A 418 30.74 5.34 0.87
N GLY A 419 31.07 6.56 1.34
CA GLY A 419 31.53 7.65 0.47
C GLY A 419 32.23 8.75 1.26
N SER A 420 33.16 9.49 0.66
CA SER A 420 33.91 10.56 1.35
C SER A 420 33.09 11.81 1.74
N GLY A 421 31.75 11.70 1.73
CA GLY A 421 30.82 12.75 2.10
C GLY A 421 30.73 12.89 3.61
N GLU A 422 30.81 14.11 4.09
CA GLU A 422 30.63 14.41 5.50
C GLU A 422 29.14 14.39 5.87
N LEU A 423 28.80 13.78 7.00
CA LEU A 423 27.45 13.86 7.57
C LEU A 423 27.26 15.24 8.19
N THR A 424 26.12 15.85 7.91
CA THR A 424 25.70 17.11 8.53
C THR A 424 24.42 16.91 9.31
N GLY A 425 24.36 17.49 10.50
CA GLY A 425 23.12 17.65 11.24
C GLY A 425 22.34 18.80 10.64
N LYS A 426 21.01 18.72 10.66
CA LYS A 426 20.17 19.79 10.15
C LYS A 426 19.29 20.30 11.27
N VAL A 427 19.29 21.61 11.46
CA VAL A 427 18.41 22.26 12.43
C VAL A 427 17.30 23.03 11.75
N TYR A 428 16.09 22.88 12.28
CA TYR A 428 14.91 23.64 11.91
C TYR A 428 14.55 24.62 13.03
N LEU A 429 14.37 25.88 12.65
CA LEU A 429 13.95 26.97 13.52
C LEU A 429 12.47 27.21 13.27
N VAL A 430 11.62 26.61 14.11
CA VAL A 430 10.18 26.59 13.92
C VAL A 430 9.56 27.85 14.53
N PRO A 431 8.88 28.71 13.72
CA PRO A 431 8.21 29.89 14.23
C PRO A 431 6.96 29.52 15.05
N PRO A 432 6.56 30.34 16.03
CA PRO A 432 5.39 30.08 16.88
C PRO A 432 4.05 30.10 16.12
N SER A 433 4.05 30.57 14.87
CA SER A 433 2.88 30.50 13.99
C SER A 433 2.59 29.09 13.46
N LEU A 434 3.52 28.14 13.62
CA LEU A 434 3.36 26.75 13.20
C LEU A 434 3.05 25.83 14.40
N PRO A 435 2.42 24.67 14.14
CA PRO A 435 2.29 23.58 15.09
C PRO A 435 3.63 23.09 15.67
N SER A 436 3.55 22.42 16.82
CA SER A 436 4.70 21.81 17.51
C SER A 436 4.86 20.32 17.21
N ASP A 437 3.98 19.79 16.36
CA ASP A 437 3.98 18.42 15.86
C ASP A 437 5.26 18.21 15.04
N PRO A 438 6.08 17.20 15.38
CA PRO A 438 7.48 17.12 14.92
C PRO A 438 7.63 16.97 13.40
N ASP A 439 6.72 16.28 12.72
CA ASP A 439 6.78 16.08 11.26
C ASP A 439 6.29 17.29 10.47
N VAL A 440 5.84 18.38 11.13
CA VAL A 440 5.47 19.63 10.43
C VAL A 440 6.63 20.20 9.60
N ILE A 441 7.88 19.91 10.00
CA ILE A 441 9.10 20.30 9.27
C ILE A 441 9.23 19.58 7.92
N ARG A 442 8.65 18.38 7.81
CA ARG A 442 8.64 17.54 6.60
C ARG A 442 7.44 17.88 5.70
N GLN A 443 6.39 18.47 6.25
CA GLN A 443 5.19 18.90 5.53
C GLN A 443 5.39 20.24 4.80
N TYR A 444 6.37 20.31 3.91
CA TYR A 444 6.74 21.52 3.16
C TYR A 444 5.58 22.15 2.39
N TYR A 445 4.57 21.35 2.02
CA TYR A 445 3.37 21.78 1.33
C TYR A 445 2.50 22.73 2.18
N LEU A 446 2.57 22.67 3.50
CA LEU A 446 1.85 23.61 4.38
C LEU A 446 2.37 25.04 4.20
N GLU A 447 3.69 25.19 4.12
CA GLU A 447 4.33 26.48 3.81
C GLU A 447 4.05 26.86 2.35
N ALA A 448 4.25 25.93 1.42
CA ALA A 448 4.19 26.24 0.00
C ALA A 448 2.78 26.59 -0.52
N ASN A 449 1.73 26.02 0.10
CA ASN A 449 0.34 26.37 -0.18
C ASN A 449 -0.18 27.50 0.74
N ASN A 450 0.70 28.16 1.50
CA ASN A 450 0.37 29.29 2.36
C ASN A 450 -0.74 28.97 3.39
N ILE A 451 -0.67 27.79 4.00
CA ILE A 451 -1.68 27.31 4.96
C ILE A 451 -1.49 27.97 6.33
N ALA A 452 -0.25 28.16 6.78
CA ALA A 452 0.02 28.66 8.13
C ALA A 452 -0.68 30.00 8.47
N PRO A 453 -0.73 31.01 7.58
CA PRO A 453 -1.50 32.22 7.86
C PRO A 453 -3.02 32.03 7.92
N VAL A 454 -3.56 31.02 7.22
CA VAL A 454 -4.98 30.69 7.20
C VAL A 454 -5.42 30.14 8.56
N TRP A 455 -4.58 29.35 9.22
CA TRP A 455 -4.83 28.79 10.56
C TRP A 455 -5.04 29.82 11.67
N ASN A 456 -4.66 31.08 11.46
CA ASN A 456 -5.02 32.17 12.38
C ASN A 456 -6.53 32.40 12.49
N HIS A 457 -7.30 31.95 11.50
CA HIS A 457 -8.74 32.20 11.40
C HIS A 457 -9.55 30.93 11.10
N TYR A 458 -8.99 29.99 10.35
CA TYR A 458 -9.70 28.82 9.85
C TYR A 458 -8.85 27.55 9.98
N THR A 459 -9.39 26.56 10.68
CA THR A 459 -8.73 25.28 11.00
C THR A 459 -9.51 24.06 10.50
N GLY A 460 -10.64 24.28 9.81
CA GLY A 460 -11.57 23.23 9.41
C GLY A 460 -12.65 22.92 10.44
N LYS A 461 -12.72 23.66 11.55
CA LYS A 461 -13.69 23.42 12.62
C LYS A 461 -15.14 23.29 12.10
N LYS A 462 -15.79 22.18 12.46
CA LYS A 462 -17.15 21.76 12.04
C LYS A 462 -17.31 21.29 10.60
N ILE A 463 -16.24 21.29 9.81
CA ILE A 463 -16.27 20.69 8.47
C ILE A 463 -16.22 19.17 8.62
N ARG A 464 -17.08 18.47 7.88
CA ARG A 464 -17.10 17.01 7.82
C ARG A 464 -16.69 16.57 6.42
N ILE A 465 -15.68 15.71 6.35
CA ILE A 465 -15.11 15.19 5.12
C ILE A 465 -15.48 13.71 4.98
N GLY A 466 -16.05 13.32 3.85
CA GLY A 466 -16.17 11.93 3.45
C GLY A 466 -15.02 11.59 2.51
N GLN A 467 -14.12 10.72 2.94
CA GLN A 467 -13.13 10.11 2.08
C GLN A 467 -13.73 8.83 1.48
N PHE A 468 -13.61 8.64 0.17
CA PHE A 468 -14.09 7.44 -0.50
C PHE A 468 -12.95 6.87 -1.32
N GLU A 469 -12.46 5.68 -0.97
CA GLU A 469 -11.28 5.04 -1.57
C GLU A 469 -11.58 3.58 -1.94
N PRO A 470 -11.10 3.08 -3.09
CA PRO A 470 -11.08 1.66 -3.39
C PRO A 470 -9.96 0.96 -2.59
N SER A 471 -10.04 -0.37 -2.48
CA SER A 471 -8.92 -1.16 -1.94
C SER A 471 -7.73 -1.19 -2.90
N GLY A 472 -6.55 -1.55 -2.39
CA GLY A 472 -5.38 -1.85 -3.21
C GLY A 472 -5.62 -3.00 -4.21
N PRO A 473 -4.80 -3.12 -5.27
CA PRO A 473 -4.99 -4.12 -6.33
C PRO A 473 -4.88 -5.59 -5.89
N PHE A 474 -4.31 -5.84 -4.71
CA PHE A 474 -4.14 -7.19 -4.13
C PHE A 474 -4.99 -7.41 -2.87
N SER A 475 -5.91 -6.49 -2.57
CA SER A 475 -6.71 -6.57 -1.36
C SER A 475 -7.78 -7.65 -1.48
N VAL A 476 -7.90 -8.46 -0.44
CA VAL A 476 -8.92 -9.50 -0.30
C VAL A 476 -10.12 -9.04 0.54
N ALA A 477 -10.12 -7.78 1.01
CA ALA A 477 -11.12 -7.26 1.95
C ALA A 477 -11.48 -5.78 1.71
N GLU A 478 -12.51 -5.32 2.43
CA GLU A 478 -12.92 -3.91 2.43
C GLU A 478 -12.00 -3.06 3.33
N GLU A 479 -11.07 -2.32 2.71
CA GLU A 479 -10.11 -1.49 3.45
C GLU A 479 -10.63 -0.08 3.74
N VAL A 480 -10.30 0.45 4.91
CA VAL A 480 -10.57 1.85 5.31
C VAL A 480 -9.34 2.49 5.94
N ALA A 481 -9.35 3.81 6.15
CA ALA A 481 -8.29 4.48 6.91
C ALA A 481 -8.21 3.92 8.34
N ASP A 482 -6.99 3.81 8.89
CA ASP A 482 -6.77 3.39 10.27
C ASP A 482 -7.33 4.43 11.25
N TYR A 483 -8.57 4.20 11.66
CA TYR A 483 -9.27 5.04 12.61
C TYR A 483 -8.72 4.92 14.04
N ARG A 484 -7.80 3.98 14.29
CA ARG A 484 -7.13 3.80 15.60
C ARG A 484 -5.84 4.61 15.68
N HIS A 485 -5.31 5.05 14.53
CA HIS A 485 -4.08 5.83 14.45
C HIS A 485 -4.12 7.02 15.43
N PRO A 486 -3.06 7.26 16.23
CA PRO A 486 -3.06 8.32 17.25
C PRO A 486 -3.44 9.71 16.73
N GLU A 487 -3.01 10.05 15.52
CA GLU A 487 -3.32 11.33 14.85
C GLU A 487 -4.74 11.40 14.24
N LEU A 488 -5.43 10.26 14.09
CA LEU A 488 -6.75 10.21 13.43
C LEU A 488 -7.89 9.89 14.37
N ARG A 489 -7.69 9.09 15.43
CA ARG A 489 -8.75 8.54 16.28
C ARG A 489 -9.75 9.56 16.84
N ASN A 490 -9.28 10.79 17.12
CA ASN A 490 -10.14 11.88 17.62
C ASN A 490 -10.82 12.69 16.51
N LYS A 491 -10.44 12.46 15.25
CA LYS A 491 -10.90 13.14 14.04
C LYS A 491 -11.86 12.29 13.23
N ILE A 492 -11.94 11.00 13.53
CA ILE A 492 -12.89 10.09 12.88
C ILE A 492 -14.33 10.48 13.22
N ASP A 493 -15.18 10.50 12.20
CA ASP A 493 -16.62 10.71 12.37
C ASP A 493 -17.21 9.58 13.20
N LYS A 494 -17.68 9.91 14.40
CA LYS A 494 -18.19 8.94 15.38
C LYS A 494 -19.45 8.21 14.90
N THR A 495 -20.26 8.85 14.06
CA THR A 495 -21.48 8.22 13.52
C THR A 495 -21.09 7.18 12.49
N TRP A 496 -20.12 7.49 11.64
CA TRP A 496 -19.56 6.52 10.72
C TRP A 496 -18.89 5.36 11.46
N LEU A 497 -18.00 5.65 12.43
CA LEU A 497 -17.26 4.63 13.18
C LEU A 497 -18.21 3.64 13.88
N HIS A 498 -19.24 4.15 14.56
CA HIS A 498 -20.23 3.29 15.20
C HIS A 498 -20.93 2.36 14.20
N ASN A 499 -21.28 2.85 13.01
CA ASN A 499 -21.91 2.02 11.98
C ASN A 499 -20.93 1.01 11.35
N TYR A 500 -19.66 1.35 11.28
CA TYR A 500 -18.60 0.48 10.78
C TYR A 500 -18.33 -0.67 11.77
N GLU A 501 -18.05 -0.35 13.03
CA GLU A 501 -17.78 -1.33 14.09
C GLU A 501 -18.97 -2.25 14.39
N TYR A 502 -20.20 -1.71 14.37
CA TYR A 502 -21.39 -2.52 14.65
C TYR A 502 -21.62 -3.64 13.64
N LYS A 503 -21.10 -3.50 12.41
CA LYS A 503 -21.40 -4.41 11.29
C LYS A 503 -20.31 -5.45 11.04
N ARG A 504 -19.19 -5.43 11.76
CA ARG A 504 -18.00 -6.22 11.41
C ARG A 504 -17.37 -6.89 12.62
N GLN A 505 -16.81 -8.07 12.38
CA GLN A 505 -15.95 -8.74 13.36
C GLN A 505 -14.55 -8.12 13.34
N GLU A 506 -13.71 -8.43 14.33
CA GLU A 506 -12.37 -7.85 14.42
C GLU A 506 -11.48 -8.30 13.25
N GLU A 507 -11.61 -9.56 12.84
CA GLU A 507 -10.95 -10.17 11.68
C GLU A 507 -11.30 -9.51 10.33
N ASP A 508 -12.47 -8.85 10.22
CA ASP A 508 -12.89 -8.15 9.00
C ASP A 508 -12.33 -6.71 8.89
N LYS A 509 -11.57 -6.25 9.88
CA LYS A 509 -11.06 -4.86 9.97
C LYS A 509 -9.67 -4.76 9.35
N VAL A 510 -9.65 -4.49 8.05
CA VAL A 510 -8.42 -4.26 7.29
C VAL A 510 -8.22 -2.78 7.02
N PHE A 511 -6.98 -2.30 7.16
CA PHE A 511 -6.63 -0.89 7.02
C PHE A 511 -5.83 -0.63 5.75
N SER A 512 -6.22 0.40 5.00
CA SER A 512 -5.48 0.86 3.83
C SER A 512 -4.45 1.90 4.24
N LYS A 513 -3.17 1.64 3.95
CA LYS A 513 -2.08 2.64 4.09
C LYS A 513 -2.40 3.91 3.32
N HIS A 514 -2.79 3.78 2.04
CA HIS A 514 -3.15 4.91 1.19
C HIS A 514 -4.31 5.73 1.78
N ALA A 515 -5.39 5.07 2.23
CA ALA A 515 -6.50 5.80 2.82
C ALA A 515 -6.10 6.52 4.12
N THR A 516 -5.25 5.89 4.94
CA THR A 516 -4.73 6.46 6.19
C THR A 516 -3.88 7.71 5.94
N GLU A 517 -2.97 7.66 4.97
CA GLU A 517 -2.12 8.80 4.58
C GLU A 517 -2.95 9.98 4.06
N VAL A 518 -3.92 9.70 3.18
CA VAL A 518 -4.85 10.72 2.65
C VAL A 518 -5.67 11.36 3.78
N ALA A 519 -6.18 10.55 4.73
CA ALA A 519 -6.87 11.07 5.91
C ALA A 519 -5.94 11.96 6.77
N GLY A 520 -4.70 11.52 6.99
CA GLY A 520 -3.68 12.28 7.74
C GLY A 520 -3.42 13.65 7.14
N ILE A 521 -3.19 13.72 5.83
CA ILE A 521 -3.00 14.99 5.11
C ILE A 521 -4.19 15.94 5.30
N MET A 522 -5.41 15.42 5.30
CA MET A 522 -6.61 16.25 5.44
C MET A 522 -6.84 16.70 6.88
N VAL A 523 -6.79 15.79 7.85
CA VAL A 523 -7.33 16.03 9.20
C VAL A 523 -6.45 15.61 10.36
N ALA A 524 -5.20 15.15 10.15
CA ALA A 524 -4.32 14.73 11.25
C ALA A 524 -4.33 15.76 12.39
N GLU A 525 -4.51 15.25 13.60
CA GLU A 525 -4.69 16.07 14.78
C GLU A 525 -3.43 16.85 15.13
N ARG A 526 -3.61 18.12 15.48
CA ARG A 526 -2.58 18.90 16.15
C ARG A 526 -2.47 18.49 17.62
N ASN A 527 -1.78 17.39 17.91
CA ASN A 527 -1.64 16.78 19.23
C ASN A 527 -0.20 16.80 19.78
N GLY A 528 0.79 17.24 19.01
CA GLY A 528 2.20 17.21 19.35
C GLY A 528 2.92 15.90 18.97
N GLU A 529 2.26 15.04 18.19
CA GLU A 529 2.79 13.79 17.64
C GLU A 529 2.71 13.87 16.10
N GLY A 530 3.58 13.14 15.38
CA GLY A 530 3.51 13.07 13.92
C GLY A 530 3.42 14.43 13.22
N GLY A 531 2.52 14.55 12.25
CA GLY A 531 2.29 15.76 11.44
C GLY A 531 1.00 16.49 11.80
N VAL A 532 0.58 17.42 10.93
CA VAL A 532 -0.71 18.12 11.07
C VAL A 532 -1.47 18.14 9.75
N GLY A 533 -2.77 17.85 9.82
CA GLY A 533 -3.67 17.95 8.68
C GLY A 533 -3.96 19.41 8.31
N VAL A 534 -4.19 19.67 7.02
CA VAL A 534 -4.55 21.02 6.53
C VAL A 534 -5.77 21.58 7.28
N ALA A 535 -6.74 20.72 7.59
CA ALA A 535 -7.96 21.02 8.32
C ALA A 535 -8.03 20.21 9.62
N TYR A 536 -7.04 20.33 10.50
CA TYR A 536 -6.90 19.55 11.75
C TYR A 536 -8.06 19.63 12.77
N ASP A 537 -9.02 20.56 12.60
CA ASP A 537 -10.26 20.63 13.40
C ASP A 537 -11.50 20.09 12.66
N ALA A 538 -11.33 19.60 11.43
CA ALA A 538 -12.38 18.88 10.70
C ALA A 538 -12.49 17.42 11.19
N THR A 539 -13.57 16.75 10.79
CA THR A 539 -13.73 15.30 11.00
C THR A 539 -13.73 14.56 9.66
N VAL A 540 -13.24 13.33 9.63
CA VAL A 540 -13.22 12.47 8.44
C VAL A 540 -13.97 11.16 8.66
N ALA A 541 -14.71 10.72 7.65
CA ALA A 541 -15.20 9.35 7.54
C ALA A 541 -14.51 8.67 6.35
N SER A 542 -14.22 7.37 6.46
CA SER A 542 -13.52 6.63 5.40
C SER A 542 -14.42 5.54 4.84
N TYR A 543 -14.89 5.69 3.61
CA TYR A 543 -15.75 4.71 2.95
C TYR A 543 -14.96 3.93 1.91
N TRP A 544 -15.08 2.61 1.96
CA TRP A 544 -14.64 1.75 0.87
C TRP A 544 -15.54 1.93 -0.37
N VAL A 545 -14.92 1.98 -1.55
CA VAL A 545 -15.60 1.98 -2.85
C VAL A 545 -15.28 0.66 -3.56
N GLY A 546 -16.17 -0.31 -3.39
CA GLY A 546 -16.09 -1.60 -4.06
C GLY A 546 -16.67 -1.60 -5.47
N ALA A 547 -16.82 -2.80 -6.04
CA ALA A 547 -17.52 -2.99 -7.31
C ALA A 547 -18.97 -2.47 -7.27
N ASP A 548 -19.63 -2.57 -6.10
CA ASP A 548 -20.85 -1.81 -5.81
C ASP A 548 -20.47 -0.43 -5.25
N VAL A 549 -20.60 0.58 -6.11
CA VAL A 549 -20.31 1.98 -5.79
C VAL A 549 -21.40 2.67 -4.95
N SER A 550 -22.29 1.91 -4.30
CA SER A 550 -23.39 2.44 -3.48
C SER A 550 -22.92 3.30 -2.30
N SER A 551 -21.69 3.09 -1.82
CA SER A 551 -21.07 3.93 -0.78
C SER A 551 -20.98 5.41 -1.19
N LEU A 552 -20.85 5.71 -2.49
CA LEU A 552 -20.78 7.08 -3.02
C LEU A 552 -22.08 7.88 -2.78
N ASP A 553 -23.25 7.26 -2.57
CA ASP A 553 -24.48 7.97 -2.18
C ASP A 553 -24.32 8.67 -0.81
N ARG A 554 -23.37 8.23 0.03
CA ARG A 554 -23.10 8.82 1.34
C ARG A 554 -22.43 10.19 1.25
N MET A 555 -21.90 10.60 0.09
CA MET A 555 -21.30 11.93 -0.11
C MET A 555 -22.21 13.07 0.36
N LYS A 556 -23.53 12.96 0.15
CA LYS A 556 -24.52 13.98 0.57
C LYS A 556 -24.53 14.27 2.07
N ASN A 557 -24.00 13.36 2.88
CA ASN A 557 -23.93 13.51 4.32
C ASN A 557 -22.74 14.36 4.78
N TYR A 558 -21.83 14.74 3.88
CA TYR A 558 -20.58 15.43 4.19
C TYR A 558 -20.50 16.79 3.48
N ASP A 559 -19.68 17.68 4.03
CA ASP A 559 -19.43 18.99 3.41
C ASP A 559 -18.50 18.85 2.20
N ILE A 560 -17.52 17.96 2.30
CA ILE A 560 -16.53 17.67 1.27
C ILE A 560 -16.50 16.16 1.04
N ALA A 561 -16.42 15.73 -0.21
CA ALA A 561 -16.12 14.38 -0.61
C ALA A 561 -14.73 14.35 -1.30
N ASN A 562 -13.81 13.52 -0.82
CA ASN A 562 -12.47 13.37 -1.39
C ASN A 562 -12.33 12.01 -2.09
N HIS A 563 -11.84 12.04 -3.32
CA HIS A 563 -11.46 10.86 -4.10
C HIS A 563 -9.98 10.98 -4.51
N SER A 564 -9.11 10.19 -3.88
CA SER A 564 -7.69 10.09 -4.24
C SER A 564 -7.40 8.95 -5.22
N TRP A 565 -8.40 8.49 -5.94
CA TRP A 565 -8.32 7.40 -6.92
C TRP A 565 -8.82 7.84 -8.30
N GLY A 566 -8.46 7.05 -9.31
CA GLY A 566 -8.86 7.24 -10.69
C GLY A 566 -8.62 5.97 -11.50
N HIS A 567 -8.94 6.02 -12.79
CA HIS A 567 -8.84 4.84 -13.65
C HIS A 567 -7.71 5.00 -14.67
N THR A 568 -7.05 3.89 -14.97
CA THR A 568 -5.91 3.82 -15.90
C THR A 568 -6.34 3.68 -17.36
N GLN A 569 -7.60 3.33 -17.63
CA GLN A 569 -8.12 3.11 -18.98
C GLN A 569 -8.83 4.38 -19.52
N ASN A 570 -8.24 4.99 -20.55
CA ASN A 570 -8.78 6.20 -21.20
C ASN A 570 -10.08 5.91 -21.98
N PHE A 571 -11.02 6.87 -21.96
CA PHE A 571 -12.25 6.88 -22.79
C PHE A 571 -13.21 5.70 -22.64
N LYS A 572 -13.15 4.99 -21.53
CA LYS A 572 -14.12 3.94 -21.19
C LYS A 572 -14.98 4.39 -20.02
N GLN A 573 -16.21 3.89 -19.99
CA GLN A 573 -17.05 3.99 -18.80
C GLN A 573 -16.47 3.05 -17.75
N GLN A 574 -16.00 3.60 -16.65
CA GLN A 574 -15.19 2.90 -15.64
C GLN A 574 -16.00 2.52 -14.42
N ILE A 575 -16.99 3.34 -14.07
CA ILE A 575 -17.96 2.99 -13.04
C ILE A 575 -19.07 2.18 -13.68
N SER A 576 -19.13 0.90 -13.31
CA SER A 576 -20.19 0.00 -13.77
C SER A 576 -21.43 0.19 -12.92
N PHE A 577 -22.54 0.50 -13.56
CA PHE A 577 -23.83 0.61 -12.89
C PHE A 577 -24.64 -0.66 -13.11
N ALA A 578 -25.23 -1.20 -12.04
CA ALA A 578 -26.21 -2.28 -12.15
C ALA A 578 -27.38 -1.88 -13.09
N ASP A 579 -27.77 -0.59 -13.05
CA ASP A 579 -28.65 0.04 -14.02
C ASP A 579 -27.84 0.77 -15.09
N LYS A 580 -27.75 0.18 -16.29
CA LYS A 580 -26.97 0.73 -17.42
C LYS A 580 -27.45 2.10 -17.92
N ASN A 581 -28.60 2.59 -17.46
CA ASN A 581 -29.06 3.95 -17.78
C ASN A 581 -28.48 5.02 -16.85
N LYS A 582 -27.86 4.61 -15.75
CA LYS A 582 -27.21 5.54 -14.82
C LYS A 582 -25.82 5.92 -15.31
N THR A 583 -25.47 7.15 -14.97
CA THR A 583 -24.15 7.74 -15.19
C THR A 583 -23.57 8.16 -13.85
N ILE A 584 -22.29 8.55 -13.84
CA ILE A 584 -21.65 9.07 -12.63
C ILE A 584 -22.39 10.30 -12.05
N PHE A 585 -23.07 11.06 -12.92
CA PHE A 585 -23.93 12.16 -12.49
C PHE A 585 -25.07 11.70 -11.58
N ASP A 586 -25.67 10.54 -11.83
CA ASP A 586 -26.79 10.05 -11.02
C ASP A 586 -26.37 9.67 -9.60
N ILE A 587 -25.11 9.24 -9.42
CA ILE A 587 -24.50 9.02 -8.10
C ILE A 587 -24.19 10.35 -7.41
N TYR A 588 -23.67 11.33 -8.16
CA TYR A 588 -23.25 12.60 -7.58
C TYR A 588 -24.43 13.51 -7.30
N LYS A 589 -25.55 13.35 -8.01
CA LYS A 589 -26.72 14.23 -7.93
C LYS A 589 -27.27 14.40 -6.51
N PRO A 590 -27.47 13.36 -5.68
CA PRO A 590 -27.87 13.55 -4.29
C PRO A 590 -26.87 14.42 -3.51
N ALA A 591 -25.56 14.22 -3.70
CA ALA A 591 -24.54 15.04 -3.05
C ALA A 591 -24.62 16.50 -3.51
N LEU A 592 -24.86 16.75 -4.79
CA LEU A 592 -24.97 18.10 -5.36
C LEU A 592 -26.27 18.82 -5.00
N THR A 593 -27.37 18.09 -4.77
CA THR A 593 -28.71 18.67 -4.57
C THR A 593 -29.17 18.68 -3.12
N ASP A 594 -28.82 17.65 -2.34
CA ASP A 594 -29.23 17.53 -0.94
C ASP A 594 -28.08 17.87 0.01
N GLY A 595 -26.84 17.65 -0.43
CA GLY A 595 -25.64 17.90 0.35
C GLY A 595 -25.59 19.33 0.89
N ARG A 596 -25.11 19.46 2.13
CA ARG A 596 -24.98 20.76 2.83
C ARG A 596 -26.29 21.56 2.85
N ASN A 597 -27.42 20.89 3.09
CA ASN A 597 -28.76 21.48 3.10
C ASN A 597 -29.10 22.21 1.78
N GLY A 598 -28.71 21.62 0.65
CA GLY A 598 -28.98 22.15 -0.69
C GLY A 598 -27.94 23.11 -1.25
N LEU A 599 -26.82 23.33 -0.55
CA LEU A 599 -25.67 24.05 -1.12
C LEU A 599 -24.81 23.17 -2.05
N GLY A 600 -24.96 21.84 -1.94
CA GLY A 600 -24.16 20.86 -2.65
C GLY A 600 -22.85 20.54 -1.95
N THR A 601 -22.60 19.25 -1.71
CA THR A 601 -21.30 18.72 -1.25
C THR A 601 -20.21 19.10 -2.26
N VAL A 602 -19.05 19.54 -1.75
CA VAL A 602 -17.88 19.83 -2.59
C VAL A 602 -17.17 18.52 -2.91
N ILE A 603 -17.10 18.14 -4.18
CA ILE A 603 -16.47 16.88 -4.60
C ILE A 603 -15.09 17.19 -5.18
N VAL A 604 -14.05 16.56 -4.64
CA VAL A 604 -12.65 16.74 -5.03
C VAL A 604 -12.12 15.43 -5.57
N ASN A 605 -11.53 15.46 -6.77
CA ASN A 605 -10.94 14.29 -7.42
C ASN A 605 -9.46 14.56 -7.73
N SER A 606 -8.61 13.57 -7.54
CA SER A 606 -7.23 13.63 -8.06
C SER A 606 -7.23 13.64 -9.59
N ALA A 607 -6.28 14.34 -10.22
CA ALA A 607 -6.16 14.37 -11.68
C ALA A 607 -5.69 13.01 -12.27
N GLY A 608 -5.04 12.19 -11.45
CA GLY A 608 -4.44 10.90 -11.82
C GLY A 608 -2.95 11.00 -12.18
N ASN A 609 -2.30 9.83 -12.26
CA ASN A 609 -0.84 9.70 -12.23
C ASN A 609 -0.22 9.09 -13.51
N ASP A 610 -1.00 8.96 -14.59
CA ASP A 610 -0.60 8.23 -15.80
C ASP A 610 -0.06 9.14 -16.92
N ARG A 611 0.42 10.35 -16.61
CA ARG A 611 0.83 11.33 -17.65
C ARG A 611 1.84 10.74 -18.63
N GLN A 612 2.81 9.98 -18.11
CA GLN A 612 3.87 9.35 -18.92
C GLN A 612 3.32 8.28 -19.88
N LYS A 613 2.19 7.67 -19.54
CA LYS A 613 1.46 6.69 -20.38
C LYS A 613 0.40 7.36 -21.28
N GLY A 614 0.38 8.70 -21.34
CA GLY A 614 -0.59 9.48 -22.12
C GLY A 614 -1.89 9.79 -21.37
N GLY A 615 -1.93 9.63 -20.04
CA GLY A 615 -3.06 9.97 -19.20
C GLY A 615 -3.47 11.44 -19.31
N ASN A 616 -4.79 11.67 -19.32
CA ASN A 616 -5.37 13.01 -19.44
C ASN A 616 -6.70 13.08 -18.66
N THR A 617 -6.90 14.17 -17.91
CA THR A 617 -8.13 14.37 -17.11
C THR A 617 -9.39 14.49 -17.97
N ASN A 618 -9.28 14.89 -19.23
CA ASN A 618 -10.43 14.92 -20.15
C ASN A 618 -10.95 13.52 -20.49
N TYR A 619 -10.18 12.46 -20.23
CA TYR A 619 -10.49 11.09 -20.67
C TYR A 619 -11.18 10.25 -19.58
N SER A 620 -11.39 10.83 -18.40
CA SER A 620 -12.01 10.17 -17.25
C SER A 620 -13.33 10.86 -16.88
N GLU A 621 -14.35 10.07 -16.59
CA GLU A 621 -15.65 10.54 -16.12
C GLU A 621 -15.64 11.03 -14.66
N LEU A 622 -14.55 10.79 -13.92
CA LEU A 622 -14.37 11.37 -12.57
C LEU A 622 -13.76 12.77 -12.63
N THR A 623 -12.91 13.05 -13.62
CA THR A 623 -12.18 14.32 -13.71
C THR A 623 -12.65 15.22 -14.84
N ASN A 624 -13.36 14.71 -15.85
CA ASN A 624 -14.00 15.50 -16.91
C ASN A 624 -15.47 15.82 -16.60
N VAL A 625 -15.71 16.29 -15.38
CA VAL A 625 -17.06 16.66 -14.90
C VAL A 625 -17.07 18.06 -14.33
N ARG A 626 -18.16 18.79 -14.57
CA ARG A 626 -18.29 20.18 -14.06
C ARG A 626 -18.59 20.26 -12.56
N TYR A 627 -18.95 19.14 -11.96
CA TYR A 627 -19.43 19.03 -10.59
C TYR A 627 -18.42 18.40 -9.64
N GLY A 628 -17.20 18.14 -10.13
CA GLY A 628 -16.05 17.77 -9.31
C GLY A 628 -14.90 18.74 -9.57
N ILE A 629 -14.03 18.90 -8.58
CA ILE A 629 -12.82 19.72 -8.65
C ILE A 629 -11.66 18.77 -8.91
N ALA A 630 -11.14 18.75 -10.14
CA ALA A 630 -9.95 17.96 -10.48
C ALA A 630 -8.69 18.72 -10.04
N VAL A 631 -7.89 18.10 -9.17
CA VAL A 631 -6.67 18.66 -8.60
C VAL A 631 -5.45 17.89 -9.11
N ALA A 632 -4.56 18.59 -9.80
CA ALA A 632 -3.30 18.05 -10.32
C ALA A 632 -2.14 18.28 -9.34
N SER A 633 -1.05 17.54 -9.53
CA SER A 633 0.10 17.57 -8.61
C SER A 633 1.26 18.40 -9.14
N ALA A 634 1.90 19.12 -8.22
CA ALA A 634 3.19 19.76 -8.38
C ALA A 634 4.19 19.16 -7.37
N GLU A 635 5.47 19.19 -7.72
CA GLU A 635 6.57 18.72 -6.88
C GLU A 635 7.55 19.87 -6.61
N ARG A 636 8.26 19.81 -5.47
CA ARG A 636 9.28 20.78 -5.10
C ARG A 636 10.65 20.11 -5.05
N ASN A 637 11.65 20.69 -5.73
CA ASN A 637 13.02 20.16 -5.69
C ASN A 637 13.76 20.60 -4.41
N ARG A 638 14.98 20.06 -4.22
CA ARG A 638 15.87 20.41 -3.09
C ARG A 638 16.27 21.90 -3.06
N GLN A 639 16.16 22.60 -4.19
CA GLN A 639 16.38 24.04 -4.34
C GLN A 639 15.11 24.86 -4.09
N PHE A 640 14.04 24.22 -3.61
CA PHE A 640 12.76 24.84 -3.28
C PHE A 640 11.99 25.39 -4.49
N GLU A 641 12.33 24.97 -5.70
CA GLU A 641 11.62 25.31 -6.94
C GLU A 641 10.43 24.38 -7.15
N THR A 642 9.29 24.95 -7.55
CA THR A 642 8.06 24.19 -7.83
C THR A 642 7.92 23.91 -9.32
N LYS A 643 7.67 22.66 -9.69
CA LYS A 643 7.37 22.24 -11.06
C LYS A 643 6.18 21.29 -11.08
N ILE A 644 5.55 21.11 -12.24
CA ILE A 644 4.48 20.11 -12.39
C ILE A 644 5.09 18.72 -12.20
N ALA A 645 4.45 17.88 -11.38
CA ALA A 645 4.93 16.54 -11.12
C ALA A 645 4.94 15.71 -12.42
N SER A 646 6.00 14.92 -12.62
CA SER A 646 6.17 14.15 -13.86
C SER A 646 5.02 13.17 -14.13
N TYR A 647 4.39 12.64 -13.08
CA TYR A 647 3.25 11.72 -13.14
C TYR A 647 1.90 12.42 -13.33
N SER A 648 1.76 13.70 -12.97
CA SER A 648 0.47 14.38 -12.89
C SER A 648 -0.20 14.51 -14.25
N ASN A 649 -1.39 13.91 -14.40
CA ASN A 649 -2.17 14.02 -15.62
C ASN A 649 -2.44 15.49 -16.00
N GLN A 650 -2.34 15.76 -17.30
CA GLN A 650 -2.71 17.04 -17.90
C GLN A 650 -4.16 17.03 -18.37
N GLY A 651 -4.76 18.19 -18.63
CA GLY A 651 -6.06 18.28 -19.31
C GLY A 651 -6.80 19.57 -19.02
N ALA A 652 -7.87 19.81 -19.78
CA ALA A 652 -8.60 21.07 -19.72
C ALA A 652 -9.55 21.16 -18.51
N SER A 653 -9.88 20.02 -17.91
CA SER A 653 -10.73 19.96 -16.71
C SER A 653 -9.96 20.14 -15.39
N VAL A 654 -8.62 20.24 -15.43
CA VAL A 654 -7.82 20.56 -14.25
C VAL A 654 -8.19 21.95 -13.76
N PHE A 655 -8.64 22.06 -12.51
CA PHE A 655 -9.03 23.32 -11.91
C PHE A 655 -7.87 24.02 -11.20
N SER A 656 -7.01 23.24 -10.52
CA SER A 656 -5.84 23.75 -9.81
C SER A 656 -4.73 22.71 -9.77
N ASN A 657 -3.50 23.19 -9.58
CA ASN A 657 -2.35 22.35 -9.18
C ASN A 657 -2.10 22.58 -7.68
N SER A 658 -1.74 21.52 -6.96
CA SER A 658 -1.30 21.61 -5.57
C SER A 658 0.00 20.86 -5.38
N LEU A 659 0.85 21.40 -4.51
CA LEU A 659 2.09 20.72 -4.09
C LEU A 659 1.70 19.57 -3.14
N TRP A 660 2.09 18.35 -3.53
CA TRP A 660 1.89 17.13 -2.74
C TRP A 660 3.23 16.42 -2.58
N LEU A 661 3.34 15.64 -1.50
CA LEU A 661 4.54 14.91 -1.07
C LEU A 661 5.24 14.21 -2.23
#